data_AF-A0A497PY98-F1
#
_entry.id   AF-A0A497PY98-F1
#
_cell.length_a   1.000
_cell.length_b   1.000
_cell.length_c   1.000
_cell.angle_alpha   90.00
_cell.angle_beta   90.00
_cell.angle_gamma   90.00
#
_symmetry.space_group_name_H-M   'P 1'
#
loop_
_entity.id
_entity.type
_entity.pdbx_description
1 polymer ?
#
loop_
_entity_poly.entity_id
_entity_poly.type
_entity_poly.pdbx_seq_one_letter_code
_entity_poly.pdbx_strand_id
1 'polypeptide(L)'
;MRHVRLVVVIVFAALMLIPVSSNQTQSYHQPMSTSPDNGGLGIAPSPLEVAGSAQDTATWWNTSFIYRRYLNITEPGIADRVMDPIHLYMTFEQGHCYRDSIRVLYYDNPGWRELPFQVWNVTYDASGNYILSARVSFVVNVSRDQTEYNYYIYYAKNDVGSVSYPDFYPFVYKSYTYSVLNLISYYDNNHYLIRMWDSTNKIWDDPRNVDSQWASSDGIIQSGVVTNVPYGTLGKYEVVRIEPNVGSYTNTAFLGIYAVYSNYPLAVTEGSGHKNSNPAVNDWYPGVDELGNGIGTRFLIGGVSGFDNYYEGKYWIQAQEDNTEVWVWTTSESLDTDWYFYNNTAVSSWPVKLSAGEYISKKKVNYQTVYMVNSTKPVATRAGDVDAAYSRDVMGYYPSVSGRLIGEEFYTVDMGHSGDRTRITNVGTTSVTVSVYRNTGSGWSLVTSQSIAAGSYYDVGPGTASDTDPEDVLHIVGSSGAKLMVMGVYKPTDVTDYGDWVGTINGYRFGTDYKLWGFSQMKFYIYAWQNAQVNVTGSNSGTLEIPAGGADFFLPLSSSPSLYTITSNATIGVVRVSRFSTSSPYGPNGDQGYGWMVPTYTPEQDEYGVSYVVSEERHLFELDITVVDLDGEPVAGATVTLYDNSTGQVWVDDQGLNRTGTTDANGLIIFEGLDNQTYDIHTSIDAASWLTTSYSHVWVNASPTHAITASVTPVTVTLSMANIYIHLSDLMGASMDDTPDEDVYMRLCKGTDASVYVHHAQTNATGWLVFPRVPVDSYNLYAKYVGSEGYNSYEFTTISRYANWSIDASEFSSGSVIHDNWELPLVTVTVRVLNWDGYGVSSAHVEMNNTADGINYVYILTEVTNDTGYVTFPRVLNGTWKLNVWKYDDFGQTIANNTAAAVIHDAQKAVDWTVQLRLSRLVVWVRSQSNNVEGASVAVFLHNQTLVATGQTNSSGLVTFQWIVGTMTSPYDVWYAVNVTKGDAVVSQNVTTCNGATIAKNEVDLPPPSYSALYTELYTTYSFQAVTWNDTFTFTFQYFNRTGSESNHN
;
A
#
# COMPACT_ATOMS: atom_id res chain seq x y z
N MET A 1 0.16 -41.88 -46.35
CA MET A 1 0.47 -40.59 -45.66
C MET A 1 0.84 -40.78 -44.17
N ARG A 2 1.65 -41.79 -43.80
CA ARG A 2 2.17 -41.97 -42.42
C ARG A 2 3.70 -42.02 -42.31
N HIS A 3 4.43 -42.05 -43.42
CA HIS A 3 5.90 -42.13 -43.41
C HIS A 3 6.63 -40.78 -43.59
N VAL A 4 5.96 -39.73 -44.04
CA VAL A 4 6.60 -38.41 -44.24
C VAL A 4 6.69 -37.59 -42.94
N ARG A 5 5.76 -37.77 -41.99
CA ARG A 5 5.77 -37.03 -40.72
C ARG A 5 6.79 -37.56 -39.70
N LEU A 6 7.10 -38.86 -39.72
CA LEU A 6 8.12 -39.44 -38.83
C LEU A 6 9.55 -39.06 -39.27
N VAL A 7 9.79 -38.96 -40.57
CA VAL A 7 11.11 -38.55 -41.12
C VAL A 7 11.41 -37.08 -40.82
N VAL A 8 10.40 -36.19 -40.87
CA VAL A 8 10.61 -34.76 -40.55
C VAL A 8 10.92 -34.56 -39.05
N VAL A 9 10.31 -35.33 -38.15
CA VAL A 9 10.58 -35.24 -36.70
C VAL A 9 11.96 -35.81 -36.34
N ILE A 10 12.39 -36.90 -36.99
CA ILE A 10 13.72 -37.49 -36.76
C ILE A 10 14.83 -36.59 -37.32
N VAL A 11 14.59 -35.92 -38.46
CA VAL A 11 15.55 -34.96 -39.04
C VAL A 11 15.68 -33.69 -38.17
N PHE A 12 14.57 -33.21 -37.59
CA PHE A 12 14.62 -32.08 -36.65
C PHE A 12 15.31 -32.42 -35.32
N ALA A 13 15.10 -33.62 -34.78
CA ALA A 13 15.78 -34.08 -33.57
C ALA A 13 17.29 -34.29 -33.78
N ALA A 14 17.71 -34.74 -34.98
CA ALA A 14 19.12 -34.91 -35.32
C ALA A 14 19.84 -33.56 -35.58
N LEU A 15 19.13 -32.53 -36.05
CA LEU A 15 19.68 -31.18 -36.27
C LEU A 15 19.91 -30.40 -34.97
N MET A 16 19.20 -30.73 -33.88
CA MET A 16 19.38 -30.09 -32.57
C MET A 16 20.47 -30.72 -31.69
N LEU A 17 21.13 -31.79 -32.14
CA LEU A 17 22.20 -32.49 -31.41
C LEU A 17 23.60 -32.23 -31.98
N ILE A 18 23.76 -31.30 -32.93
CA ILE A 18 25.07 -30.95 -33.51
C ILE A 18 25.70 -29.84 -32.66
N PRO A 19 26.87 -30.06 -32.02
CA PRO A 19 27.58 -29.01 -31.32
C PRO A 19 28.13 -28.00 -32.33
N VAL A 20 27.70 -26.74 -32.21
CA VAL A 20 28.25 -25.63 -32.99
C VAL A 20 29.62 -25.27 -32.40
N SER A 21 30.67 -25.91 -32.89
CA SER A 21 32.03 -25.43 -32.74
C SER A 21 32.30 -24.40 -33.86
N SER A 22 32.42 -23.12 -33.53
CA SER A 22 32.93 -22.12 -34.47
C SER A 22 34.38 -21.79 -34.16
N ASN A 23 35.29 -22.46 -34.85
CA ASN A 23 36.65 -21.99 -35.10
C ASN A 23 36.96 -22.26 -36.56
N GLN A 24 37.05 -21.20 -37.38
CA GLN A 24 38.24 -20.87 -38.17
C GLN A 24 37.97 -19.76 -39.20
N THR A 25 38.77 -18.71 -39.09
CA THR A 25 39.55 -18.06 -40.16
C THR A 25 39.18 -18.37 -41.61
N GLN A 26 38.89 -17.31 -42.39
CA GLN A 26 39.58 -17.11 -43.67
C GLN A 26 39.53 -15.65 -44.15
N SER A 27 40.72 -15.15 -44.42
CA SER A 27 41.06 -13.88 -45.07
C SER A 27 40.60 -13.83 -46.53
N TYR A 28 40.14 -12.67 -47.03
CA TYR A 28 40.75 -12.02 -48.22
C TYR A 28 40.15 -10.65 -48.57
N HIS A 29 41.09 -9.74 -48.88
CA HIS A 29 41.04 -8.56 -49.77
C HIS A 29 40.34 -7.26 -49.39
N GLN A 30 41.22 -6.27 -49.14
CA GLN A 30 41.00 -4.83 -49.19
C GLN A 30 40.57 -4.33 -50.59
N PRO A 31 40.05 -3.10 -50.64
CA PRO A 31 40.88 -2.04 -51.21
C PRO A 31 41.06 -0.83 -50.29
N MET A 32 42.28 -0.32 -50.33
CA MET A 32 42.77 0.91 -49.70
C MET A 32 41.91 2.12 -50.06
N SER A 33 41.58 2.93 -49.05
CA SER A 33 41.41 4.36 -49.18
C SER A 33 42.15 5.04 -48.04
N THR A 34 43.11 5.87 -48.42
CA THR A 34 44.12 6.55 -47.61
C THR A 34 43.55 7.78 -46.89
N SER A 35 43.73 7.87 -45.58
CA SER A 35 43.91 9.17 -44.90
C SER A 35 44.76 8.95 -43.62
N PRO A 36 45.91 9.62 -43.46
CA PRO A 36 46.83 9.39 -42.34
C PRO A 36 46.50 10.25 -41.11
N ASP A 37 46.69 9.63 -39.94
CA ASP A 37 47.12 10.16 -38.64
C ASP A 37 46.41 11.34 -37.95
N ASN A 38 45.78 11.03 -36.81
CA ASN A 38 46.27 11.48 -35.50
C ASN A 38 45.59 10.74 -34.33
N GLY A 39 46.24 9.68 -33.83
CA GLY A 39 46.55 9.46 -32.41
C GLY A 39 45.48 9.49 -31.31
N GLY A 40 44.19 9.27 -31.59
CA GLY A 40 43.18 9.06 -30.53
C GLY A 40 43.27 7.64 -29.97
N LEU A 41 43.69 7.49 -28.71
CA LEU A 41 43.46 6.28 -27.90
C LEU A 41 41.95 6.13 -27.70
N GLY A 42 41.29 5.47 -28.65
CA GLY A 42 39.90 5.07 -28.52
C GLY A 42 39.77 4.00 -27.44
N ILE A 43 39.32 4.40 -26.24
CA ILE A 43 38.72 3.47 -25.29
C ILE A 43 37.40 3.05 -25.93
N ALA A 44 37.39 1.85 -26.51
CA ALA A 44 36.14 1.18 -26.83
C ALA A 44 35.43 0.90 -25.50
N PRO A 45 34.16 1.30 -25.33
CA PRO A 45 33.36 0.85 -24.20
C PRO A 45 33.15 -0.66 -24.41
N SER A 46 34.01 -1.49 -23.81
CA SER A 46 33.59 -2.87 -23.55
C SER A 46 32.45 -2.78 -22.55
N PRO A 47 31.31 -3.45 -22.77
CA PRO A 47 30.41 -3.72 -21.67
C PRO A 47 31.23 -4.48 -20.64
N LEU A 48 31.36 -3.91 -19.43
CA LEU A 48 31.86 -4.65 -18.28
C LEU A 48 30.94 -5.86 -18.13
N GLU A 49 31.39 -7.02 -18.61
CA GLU A 49 30.71 -8.28 -18.35
C GLU A 49 30.66 -8.44 -16.83
N VAL A 50 29.46 -8.35 -16.27
CA VAL A 50 29.15 -8.81 -14.93
C VAL A 50 29.29 -10.34 -14.94
N ALA A 51 30.50 -10.86 -14.81
CA ALA A 51 30.75 -12.28 -14.56
C ALA A 51 30.89 -12.51 -13.04
N GLY A 52 30.36 -13.57 -12.41
CA GLY A 52 29.71 -14.76 -12.94
C GLY A 52 29.16 -15.71 -11.85
N SER A 53 28.63 -16.85 -12.27
CA SER A 53 27.88 -17.90 -11.52
C SER A 53 28.51 -18.46 -10.22
N ALA A 54 29.72 -18.06 -9.84
CA ALA A 54 30.39 -18.52 -8.62
C ALA A 54 30.06 -17.68 -7.38
N GLN A 55 29.80 -16.37 -7.52
CA GLN A 55 29.31 -15.54 -6.40
C GLN A 55 27.85 -15.90 -6.04
N ASP A 56 27.12 -16.38 -7.04
CA ASP A 56 25.73 -16.84 -6.91
C ASP A 56 25.61 -18.14 -6.11
N THR A 57 26.68 -18.94 -6.05
CA THR A 57 26.71 -20.19 -5.29
C THR A 57 27.28 -20.02 -3.88
N ALA A 58 27.70 -18.81 -3.49
CA ALA A 58 28.11 -18.53 -2.12
C ALA A 58 26.92 -18.72 -1.15
N THR A 59 27.14 -19.53 -0.10
CA THR A 59 26.13 -19.83 0.93
C THR A 59 25.62 -18.56 1.58
N TRP A 60 24.37 -18.50 2.00
CA TRP A 60 23.89 -17.30 2.68
C TRP A 60 24.56 -17.14 4.05
N TRP A 61 25.03 -15.93 4.39
CA TRP A 61 25.74 -15.69 5.65
C TRP A 61 24.82 -15.80 6.87
N ASN A 62 23.67 -15.12 6.81
CA ASN A 62 22.71 -15.04 7.91
C ASN A 62 21.31 -14.76 7.35
N THR A 63 20.33 -15.60 7.70
CA THR A 63 18.97 -15.55 7.15
C THR A 63 18.14 -14.33 7.58
N SER A 64 18.55 -13.63 8.64
CA SER A 64 17.93 -12.36 9.04
C SER A 64 18.28 -11.20 8.11
N PHE A 65 19.40 -11.29 7.38
CA PHE A 65 19.81 -10.32 6.37
C PHE A 65 19.35 -10.82 5.01
N ILE A 66 18.05 -10.64 4.76
CA ILE A 66 17.41 -11.23 3.58
C ILE A 66 17.88 -10.62 2.27
N TYR A 67 18.59 -9.48 2.28
CA TYR A 67 19.13 -8.86 1.07
C TYR A 67 20.66 -8.86 1.06
N ARG A 68 21.25 -9.02 -0.14
CA ARG A 68 22.68 -8.83 -0.37
C ARG A 68 22.99 -8.25 -1.74
N ARG A 69 24.16 -7.61 -1.85
CA ARG A 69 24.83 -7.28 -3.12
C ARG A 69 26.28 -7.76 -3.05
N TYR A 70 26.80 -8.29 -4.15
CA TYR A 70 28.21 -8.64 -4.26
C TYR A 70 28.98 -7.56 -5.02
N LEU A 71 30.29 -7.53 -4.79
CA LEU A 71 31.19 -6.51 -5.30
C LEU A 71 32.34 -7.16 -6.05
N ASN A 72 32.62 -6.64 -7.24
CA ASN A 72 33.80 -7.01 -8.01
C ASN A 72 34.77 -5.84 -7.99
N ILE A 73 35.94 -6.01 -7.40
CA ILE A 73 36.90 -4.93 -7.18
C ILE A 73 38.17 -5.22 -7.98
N THR A 74 38.51 -4.35 -8.93
CA THR A 74 39.60 -4.56 -9.89
C THR A 74 40.70 -3.53 -9.72
N GLU A 75 41.93 -4.01 -9.55
CA GLU A 75 43.15 -3.18 -9.51
C GLU A 75 43.68 -2.91 -10.93
N PRO A 76 43.95 -1.65 -11.32
CA PRO A 76 44.27 -1.27 -12.71
C PRO A 76 45.71 -1.58 -13.18
N GLY A 77 46.45 -2.45 -12.49
CA GLY A 77 47.80 -2.89 -12.84
C GLY A 77 48.92 -2.02 -12.27
N ILE A 78 48.67 -1.31 -11.16
CA ILE A 78 49.59 -0.31 -10.60
C ILE A 78 50.39 -0.88 -9.44
N ALA A 79 49.71 -1.37 -8.41
CA ALA A 79 50.35 -1.93 -7.21
C ALA A 79 49.41 -2.88 -6.47
N ASP A 80 49.98 -3.77 -5.65
CA ASP A 80 49.18 -4.56 -4.71
C ASP A 80 48.48 -3.62 -3.72
N ARG A 81 47.18 -3.80 -3.56
CA ARG A 81 46.33 -3.07 -2.62
C ARG A 81 46.22 -3.89 -1.35
N VAL A 82 46.71 -3.35 -0.25
CA VAL A 82 46.69 -4.01 1.06
C VAL A 82 46.06 -3.06 2.06
N MET A 83 44.92 -3.46 2.61
CA MET A 83 44.11 -2.63 3.52
C MET A 83 43.77 -1.27 2.93
N ASP A 84 43.53 -1.22 1.62
CA ASP A 84 43.28 0.02 0.90
C ASP A 84 41.80 0.40 1.11
N PRO A 85 41.48 1.62 1.57
CA PRO A 85 40.10 2.00 1.82
C PRO A 85 39.35 2.20 0.50
N ILE A 86 38.09 1.77 0.47
CA ILE A 86 37.14 2.09 -0.59
C ILE A 86 35.88 2.70 0.02
N HIS A 87 35.20 3.54 -0.75
CA HIS A 87 33.99 4.25 -0.32
C HIS A 87 32.90 4.05 -1.36
N LEU A 88 31.95 3.14 -1.12
CA LEU A 88 30.93 2.79 -2.10
C LEU A 88 29.66 3.61 -1.90
N TYR A 89 29.24 4.37 -2.91
CA TYR A 89 27.88 4.90 -2.93
C TYR A 89 26.86 3.83 -3.31
N MET A 90 25.82 3.67 -2.49
CA MET A 90 24.76 2.69 -2.70
C MET A 90 23.38 3.33 -2.58
N THR A 91 22.44 2.85 -3.38
CA THR A 91 21.02 3.15 -3.28
C THR A 91 20.23 1.89 -2.96
N PHE A 92 19.16 2.03 -2.19
CA PHE A 92 18.32 0.93 -1.73
C PHE A 92 16.87 1.21 -2.10
N GLU A 93 16.11 0.14 -2.35
CA GLU A 93 14.67 0.24 -2.54
C GLU A 93 13.98 0.58 -1.20
N GLN A 94 12.86 1.30 -1.29
CA GLN A 94 12.14 1.75 -0.10
C GLN A 94 11.63 0.53 0.69
N GLY A 95 11.96 0.47 1.98
CA GLY A 95 11.55 -0.62 2.87
C GLY A 95 12.53 -1.79 2.97
N HIS A 96 13.62 -1.80 2.18
CA HIS A 96 14.52 -2.97 2.11
C HIS A 96 15.73 -2.86 3.04
N CYS A 97 16.28 -1.66 3.22
CA CYS A 97 17.46 -1.42 4.07
C CYS A 97 17.04 -0.68 5.34
N TYR A 98 16.71 -1.42 6.40
CA TYR A 98 16.43 -0.85 7.71
C TYR A 98 17.67 -0.11 8.23
N ARG A 99 17.47 0.99 8.95
CA ARG A 99 18.55 1.75 9.59
C ARG A 99 19.44 0.81 10.40
N ASP A 100 20.75 1.02 10.35
CA ASP A 100 21.73 0.22 11.10
C ASP A 100 21.85 -1.27 10.69
N SER A 101 21.15 -1.73 9.64
CA SER A 101 21.17 -3.14 9.18
C SER A 101 22.30 -3.50 8.21
N ILE A 102 23.08 -2.54 7.72
CA ILE A 102 24.16 -2.83 6.76
C ILE A 102 25.25 -3.67 7.43
N ARG A 103 25.79 -4.66 6.72
CA ARG A 103 26.96 -5.45 7.11
C ARG A 103 27.87 -5.66 5.90
N VAL A 104 29.19 -5.60 6.11
CA VAL A 104 30.18 -5.89 5.06
C VAL A 104 30.89 -7.20 5.37
N LEU A 105 30.86 -8.13 4.42
CA LEU A 105 31.29 -9.51 4.60
C LEU A 105 32.31 -9.90 3.51
N TYR A 106 33.30 -10.69 3.90
CA TYR A 106 34.22 -11.39 3.00
C TYR A 106 33.94 -12.89 3.00
N TYR A 107 33.86 -13.51 1.83
CA TYR A 107 33.62 -14.95 1.66
C TYR A 107 34.94 -15.73 1.55
N ASP A 108 35.29 -16.46 2.62
CA ASP A 108 36.52 -17.26 2.75
C ASP A 108 36.33 -18.73 2.28
N ASN A 109 35.23 -19.06 1.58
CA ASN A 109 34.84 -20.39 1.06
C ASN A 109 35.34 -21.64 1.84
N PRO A 110 34.51 -22.28 2.69
CA PRO A 110 33.07 -22.08 2.93
C PRO A 110 32.79 -21.22 4.17
N GLY A 111 33.58 -20.17 4.41
CA GLY A 111 33.46 -19.32 5.59
C GLY A 111 33.02 -17.89 5.27
N TRP A 112 32.50 -17.20 6.29
CA TRP A 112 32.18 -15.78 6.24
C TRP A 112 32.96 -15.04 7.31
N ARG A 113 33.54 -13.90 6.95
CA ARG A 113 34.24 -13.00 7.87
C ARG A 113 33.68 -11.60 7.74
N GLU A 114 33.16 -11.08 8.85
CA GLU A 114 32.71 -9.68 8.90
C GLU A 114 33.92 -8.74 8.88
N LEU A 115 33.82 -7.69 8.07
CA LEU A 115 34.84 -6.66 7.92
C LEU A 115 34.39 -5.40 8.66
N PRO A 116 35.30 -4.67 9.31
CA PRO A 116 34.99 -3.33 9.81
C PRO A 116 34.58 -2.40 8.67
N PHE A 117 33.54 -1.59 8.92
CA PHE A 117 33.03 -0.63 7.95
C PHE A 117 32.48 0.64 8.62
N GLN A 118 32.23 1.67 7.81
CA GLN A 118 31.57 2.91 8.21
C GLN A 118 30.46 3.28 7.22
N VAL A 119 29.31 3.66 7.74
CA VAL A 119 28.16 4.13 6.94
C VAL A 119 27.98 5.61 7.17
N TRP A 120 28.01 6.41 6.11
CA TRP A 120 27.93 7.87 6.17
C TRP A 120 27.22 8.44 4.93
N ASN A 121 26.93 9.74 4.93
CA ASN A 121 26.10 10.39 3.90
C ASN A 121 24.80 9.61 3.64
N VAL A 122 24.04 9.42 4.71
CA VAL A 122 22.83 8.58 4.73
C VAL A 122 21.62 9.44 4.45
N THR A 123 20.82 9.04 3.46
CA THR A 123 19.48 9.58 3.25
C THR A 123 18.46 8.57 3.74
N TYR A 124 17.42 9.05 4.44
CA TYR A 124 16.35 8.23 4.98
C TYR A 124 15.04 8.48 4.24
N ASP A 125 14.15 7.50 4.31
CA ASP A 125 12.76 7.65 3.92
C ASP A 125 12.01 8.62 4.86
N ALA A 126 10.77 8.96 4.52
CA ALA A 126 9.97 9.89 5.31
C ALA A 126 9.73 9.42 6.76
N SER A 127 9.80 8.10 7.02
CA SER A 127 9.66 7.55 8.37
C SER A 127 10.95 7.62 9.21
N GLY A 128 12.10 7.80 8.57
CA GLY A 128 13.41 7.77 9.23
C GLY A 128 13.92 6.37 9.57
N ASN A 129 13.20 5.32 9.16
CA ASN A 129 13.54 3.93 9.50
C ASN A 129 14.30 3.21 8.40
N TYR A 130 14.21 3.67 7.15
CA TYR A 130 14.82 3.00 6.01
C TYR A 130 15.82 3.92 5.31
N ILE A 131 16.99 3.37 5.01
CA ILE A 131 18.04 4.03 4.24
C ILE A 131 17.64 3.98 2.76
N LEU A 132 17.60 5.13 2.08
CA LEU A 132 17.38 5.24 0.63
C LEU A 132 18.71 5.29 -0.14
N SER A 133 19.72 5.94 0.44
CA SER A 133 21.09 5.90 -0.06
C SER A 133 22.10 6.09 1.08
N ALA A 134 23.28 5.54 0.93
CA ALA A 134 24.40 5.73 1.85
C ALA A 134 25.74 5.50 1.15
N ARG A 135 26.82 6.03 1.74
CA ARG A 135 28.18 5.59 1.45
C ARG A 135 28.65 4.57 2.48
N VAL A 136 29.12 3.42 1.99
CA VAL A 136 29.67 2.33 2.82
C VAL A 136 31.17 2.25 2.59
N SER A 137 31.96 2.51 3.63
CA SER A 137 33.41 2.52 3.57
C SER A 137 34.01 1.34 4.30
N PHE A 138 34.93 0.63 3.67
CA PHE A 138 35.65 -0.51 4.24
C PHE A 138 36.99 -0.67 3.51
N VAL A 139 37.84 -1.59 3.97
CA VAL A 139 39.15 -1.84 3.36
C VAL A 139 39.17 -3.11 2.53
N VAL A 140 39.96 -3.09 1.45
CA VAL A 140 40.10 -4.20 0.52
C VAL A 140 41.55 -4.61 0.37
N ASN A 141 41.72 -5.90 0.07
CA ASN A 141 42.97 -6.47 -0.43
C ASN A 141 42.73 -6.95 -1.85
N VAL A 142 43.51 -6.45 -2.81
CA VAL A 142 43.45 -6.83 -4.22
C VAL A 142 44.87 -6.83 -4.77
N SER A 143 45.32 -7.95 -5.31
CA SER A 143 46.65 -8.03 -5.94
C SER A 143 46.69 -7.19 -7.22
N ARG A 144 47.89 -6.73 -7.59
CA ARG A 144 48.11 -5.96 -8.81
C ARG A 144 47.53 -6.68 -10.04
N ASP A 145 46.80 -5.95 -10.89
CA ASP A 145 46.20 -6.46 -12.13
C ASP A 145 45.22 -7.64 -11.91
N GLN A 146 44.55 -7.69 -10.75
CA GLN A 146 43.56 -8.73 -10.43
C GLN A 146 42.20 -8.11 -10.06
N THR A 147 41.15 -8.95 -10.15
CA THR A 147 39.81 -8.66 -9.63
C THR A 147 39.54 -9.57 -8.42
N GLU A 148 39.07 -8.99 -7.33
CA GLU A 148 38.57 -9.71 -6.15
C GLU A 148 37.04 -9.75 -6.18
N TYR A 149 36.48 -10.93 -5.88
CA TYR A 149 35.07 -11.28 -6.04
C TYR A 149 34.39 -11.66 -4.71
N ASN A 150 35.11 -11.65 -3.59
CA ASN A 150 34.61 -12.21 -2.35
C ASN A 150 33.98 -11.18 -1.39
N TYR A 151 33.77 -9.93 -1.80
CA TYR A 151 33.13 -8.91 -0.94
C TYR A 151 31.62 -8.83 -1.17
N TYR A 152 30.86 -8.80 -0.08
CA TYR A 152 29.40 -8.72 -0.06
C TYR A 152 28.91 -7.67 0.92
N ILE A 153 27.81 -7.01 0.57
CA ILE A 153 27.08 -6.10 1.45
C ILE A 153 25.71 -6.69 1.72
N TYR A 154 25.44 -6.98 2.98
CA TYR A 154 24.20 -7.54 3.49
C TYR A 154 23.37 -6.46 4.20
N TYR A 155 22.05 -6.54 4.12
CA TYR A 155 21.11 -5.65 4.81
C TYR A 155 19.77 -6.34 5.02
N ALA A 156 18.95 -5.80 5.91
CA ALA A 156 17.69 -6.40 6.33
C ALA A 156 16.54 -5.38 6.29
N LYS A 157 15.31 -5.84 6.02
CA LYS A 157 14.10 -4.99 6.12
C LYS A 157 13.65 -4.71 7.56
N ASN A 158 14.21 -5.43 8.52
CA ASN A 158 13.83 -5.36 9.93
C ASN A 158 15.01 -4.89 10.79
N ASP A 159 14.72 -4.48 12.02
CA ASP A 159 15.74 -4.21 13.03
C ASP A 159 16.48 -5.50 13.41
N VAL A 160 17.75 -5.57 13.02
CA VAL A 160 18.68 -6.67 13.31
C VAL A 160 19.82 -6.24 14.23
N GLY A 161 19.64 -5.10 14.91
CA GLY A 161 20.63 -4.47 15.77
C GLY A 161 21.73 -3.73 15.00
N SER A 162 22.42 -2.84 15.71
CA SER A 162 23.52 -2.03 15.18
C SER A 162 24.89 -2.66 15.49
N VAL A 163 25.84 -2.50 14.58
CA VAL A 163 27.28 -2.73 14.84
C VAL A 163 28.03 -1.40 14.79
N SER A 164 29.15 -1.30 15.50
CA SER A 164 29.97 -0.09 15.52
C SER A 164 31.45 -0.45 15.53
N TYR A 165 32.23 0.28 14.72
CA TYR A 165 33.66 0.07 14.53
C TYR A 165 34.45 1.36 14.82
N PRO A 166 34.48 1.88 16.06
CA PRO A 166 35.06 3.19 16.38
C PRO A 166 36.56 3.31 16.05
N ASP A 167 37.29 2.20 16.10
CA ASP A 167 38.74 2.14 15.82
C ASP A 167 39.07 1.81 14.35
N PHE A 168 38.06 1.81 13.46
CA PHE A 168 38.25 1.62 12.03
C PHE A 168 38.28 2.97 11.32
N TYR A 169 39.44 3.29 10.72
CA TYR A 169 39.72 4.58 10.09
C TYR A 169 39.88 4.44 8.57
N PRO A 170 38.78 4.40 7.78
CA PRO A 170 38.88 4.32 6.33
C PRO A 170 39.33 5.64 5.69
N PHE A 171 39.28 6.78 6.40
CA PHE A 171 39.71 8.06 5.86
C PHE A 171 41.15 8.35 6.30
N VAL A 172 42.03 8.55 5.33
CA VAL A 172 43.44 8.84 5.57
C VAL A 172 43.79 10.12 4.83
N TYR A 173 44.40 11.06 5.55
CA TYR A 173 44.78 12.38 5.08
C TYR A 173 46.28 12.50 5.27
N LYS A 174 47.05 12.68 4.19
CA LYS A 174 48.51 12.78 4.28
C LYS A 174 48.95 14.13 3.74
N SER A 175 49.87 14.77 4.43
CA SER A 175 50.48 16.02 3.95
C SER A 175 51.85 16.23 4.57
N TYR A 176 52.64 17.07 3.90
CA TYR A 176 53.89 17.58 4.42
C TYR A 176 53.71 19.05 4.79
N THR A 177 53.76 19.36 6.08
CA THR A 177 53.33 20.68 6.56
C THR A 177 54.06 21.15 7.81
N TYR A 178 53.72 22.37 8.23
CA TYR A 178 54.14 22.98 9.48
C TYR A 178 53.23 22.57 10.65
N SER A 179 53.66 22.87 11.87
CA SER A 179 53.24 22.27 13.15
C SER A 179 51.78 22.43 13.63
N VAL A 180 50.84 22.99 12.86
CA VAL A 180 49.45 23.21 13.31
C VAL A 180 48.47 22.42 12.45
N LEU A 181 47.66 21.57 13.08
CA LEU A 181 46.58 20.82 12.45
C LEU A 181 45.25 21.23 13.08
N ASN A 182 44.28 21.63 12.26
CA ASN A 182 42.90 21.87 12.70
C ASN A 182 41.99 20.81 12.08
N LEU A 183 41.22 20.13 12.93
CA LEU A 183 40.25 19.12 12.50
C LEU A 183 38.84 19.57 12.83
N ILE A 184 37.91 19.40 11.91
CA ILE A 184 36.47 19.61 12.13
C ILE A 184 35.72 18.36 11.70
N SER A 185 34.80 17.89 12.55
CA SER A 185 33.93 16.76 12.19
C SER A 185 32.58 17.22 11.66
N TYR A 186 32.06 16.51 10.65
CA TYR A 186 30.67 16.63 10.20
C TYR A 186 29.76 15.54 10.78
N TYR A 187 30.32 14.66 11.59
CA TYR A 187 29.65 13.49 12.15
C TYR A 187 29.87 13.42 13.66
N ASP A 188 28.89 12.89 14.38
CA ASP A 188 29.07 12.58 15.79
C ASP A 188 29.97 11.36 15.98
N ASN A 189 30.68 11.31 17.11
CA ASN A 189 31.60 10.23 17.45
C ASN A 189 32.64 9.96 16.36
N ASN A 190 33.19 11.03 15.77
CA ASN A 190 34.25 10.92 14.78
C ASN A 190 35.61 10.76 15.48
N HIS A 191 36.08 9.53 15.56
CA HIS A 191 37.38 9.19 16.11
C HIS A 191 38.46 9.58 15.11
N TYR A 192 39.51 10.23 15.60
CA TYR A 192 40.69 10.56 14.80
C TYR A 192 41.99 10.09 15.46
N LEU A 193 42.98 9.83 14.62
CA LEU A 193 44.34 9.46 15.01
C LEU A 193 45.33 10.16 14.09
N ILE A 194 46.39 10.74 14.64
CA ILE A 194 47.43 11.45 13.90
C ILE A 194 48.74 10.72 14.10
N ARG A 195 49.45 10.50 13.00
CA ARG A 195 50.80 9.96 12.99
C ARG A 195 51.73 10.89 12.23
N MET A 196 52.99 10.88 12.62
CA MET A 196 54.07 11.54 11.92
C MET A 196 55.00 10.49 11.32
N TRP A 197 55.52 10.75 10.12
CA TRP A 197 56.48 9.87 9.48
C TRP A 197 57.85 9.99 10.16
N ASP A 198 58.27 8.92 10.83
CA ASP A 198 59.63 8.82 11.35
C ASP A 198 60.59 8.47 10.21
N SER A 199 61.32 9.48 9.74
CA SER A 199 62.31 9.30 8.67
C SER A 199 63.47 8.37 9.06
N THR A 200 63.72 8.17 10.36
CA THR A 200 64.76 7.29 10.92
C THR A 200 64.32 5.84 10.86
N ASN A 201 63.12 5.54 11.39
CA ASN A 201 62.62 4.18 11.51
C ASN A 201 61.78 3.71 10.30
N LYS A 202 61.45 4.62 9.37
CA LYS A 202 60.62 4.37 8.17
C LYS A 202 59.22 3.83 8.54
N ILE A 203 58.64 4.36 9.60
CA ILE A 203 57.31 4.00 10.10
C ILE A 203 56.48 5.25 10.38
N TRP A 204 55.16 5.10 10.37
CA TRP A 204 54.23 6.09 10.92
C TRP A 204 54.12 5.86 12.43
N ASP A 205 54.49 6.86 13.23
CA ASP A 205 54.47 6.78 14.70
C ASP A 205 53.75 8.01 15.29
N ASP A 206 53.46 7.98 16.58
CA ASP A 206 52.92 9.10 17.33
C ASP A 206 53.86 10.33 17.19
N PRO A 207 53.37 11.53 16.82
CA PRO A 207 54.20 12.72 16.68
C PRO A 207 55.09 13.01 17.89
N ARG A 208 54.64 12.65 19.11
CA ARG A 208 55.38 12.81 20.37
C ARG A 208 56.61 11.90 20.46
N ASN A 209 56.63 10.78 19.74
CA ASN A 209 57.78 9.89 19.65
C ASN A 209 58.76 10.32 18.55
N VAL A 210 58.26 10.97 17.50
CA VAL A 210 59.06 11.36 16.32
C VAL A 210 59.81 12.67 16.54
N ASP A 211 59.17 13.65 17.21
CA ASP A 211 59.80 14.92 17.52
C ASP A 211 59.54 15.35 18.96
N SER A 212 60.62 15.57 19.70
CA SER A 212 60.63 16.01 21.10
C SER A 212 59.81 17.29 21.38
N GLN A 213 59.58 18.13 20.39
CA GLN A 213 58.75 19.34 20.54
C GLN A 213 57.27 19.01 20.76
N TRP A 214 56.79 17.86 20.27
CA TRP A 214 55.44 17.36 20.56
C TRP A 214 55.32 16.78 21.98
N ALA A 215 56.41 16.21 22.51
CA ALA A 215 56.49 15.62 23.85
C ALA A 215 56.95 16.60 24.95
N SER A 216 57.36 17.82 24.58
CA SER A 216 57.84 18.84 25.52
C SER A 216 56.80 19.16 26.59
N SER A 217 57.26 19.41 27.82
CA SER A 217 56.44 19.92 28.93
C SER A 217 56.72 21.41 29.22
N ASP A 218 57.64 22.02 28.47
CA ASP A 218 58.16 23.38 28.71
C ASP A 218 57.41 24.46 27.92
N GLY A 219 56.48 24.08 27.03
CA GLY A 219 55.65 25.02 26.30
C GLY A 219 54.38 25.44 27.05
N ILE A 220 53.84 26.59 26.67
CA ILE A 220 52.51 27.03 27.11
C ILE A 220 51.54 26.61 26.01
N ILE A 221 50.84 25.48 26.19
CA ILE A 221 49.57 25.29 25.49
C ILE A 221 48.65 26.40 26.00
N GLN A 222 48.40 27.41 25.17
CA GLN A 222 47.65 28.59 25.58
C GLN A 222 46.17 28.20 25.81
N SER A 223 45.82 27.90 27.07
CA SER A 223 44.49 27.52 27.56
C SER A 223 43.92 26.20 27.00
N GLY A 224 43.00 25.57 27.75
CA GLY A 224 42.46 24.21 27.53
C GLY A 224 41.58 24.01 26.30
N VAL A 225 41.99 24.59 25.18
CA VAL A 225 41.28 24.76 23.91
C VAL A 225 42.14 24.23 22.74
N VAL A 226 43.45 24.10 22.95
CA VAL A 226 44.45 23.47 22.05
C VAL A 226 44.97 22.20 22.72
N THR A 227 45.30 21.17 21.94
CA THR A 227 45.84 19.91 22.46
C THR A 227 47.12 19.50 21.72
N ASN A 228 48.01 18.77 22.36
CA ASN A 228 49.10 18.05 21.68
C ASN A 228 48.85 16.53 21.66
N VAL A 229 47.64 16.10 22.02
CA VAL A 229 47.22 14.70 21.98
C VAL A 229 46.84 14.35 20.54
N PRO A 230 47.56 13.44 19.87
CA PRO A 230 47.39 13.16 18.45
C PRO A 230 46.23 12.18 18.20
N TYR A 231 45.25 12.10 19.08
CA TYR A 231 44.07 11.25 18.92
C TYR A 231 42.93 11.81 19.76
N GLY A 232 41.69 11.46 19.40
CA GLY A 232 40.51 11.89 20.13
C GLY A 232 39.21 11.49 19.42
N THR A 233 38.10 12.01 19.94
CA THR A 233 36.77 11.85 19.36
C THR A 233 36.14 13.24 19.26
N LEU A 234 35.54 13.53 18.12
CA LEU A 234 34.85 14.78 17.83
C LEU A 234 33.35 14.53 17.66
N GLY A 235 32.53 15.37 18.28
CA GLY A 235 31.11 15.51 17.95
C GLY A 235 30.91 16.26 16.64
N LYS A 236 29.67 16.28 16.13
CA LYS A 236 29.32 17.01 14.92
C LYS A 236 29.61 18.52 15.10
N TYR A 237 30.36 19.08 14.15
CA TYR A 237 30.92 20.43 14.12
C TYR A 237 31.88 20.79 15.24
N GLU A 238 32.34 19.80 16.02
CA GLU A 238 33.39 20.03 16.99
C GLU A 238 34.71 20.27 16.25
N VAL A 239 35.46 21.26 16.74
CA VAL A 239 36.74 21.69 16.20
C VAL A 239 37.84 21.40 17.21
N VAL A 240 38.89 20.72 16.79
CA VAL A 240 40.11 20.53 17.59
C VAL A 240 41.31 21.12 16.87
N ARG A 241 42.13 21.84 17.61
CA ARG A 241 43.42 22.38 17.17
C ARG A 241 44.55 21.65 17.85
N ILE A 242 45.49 21.18 17.05
CA ILE A 242 46.52 20.24 17.45
C ILE A 242 47.89 20.83 17.11
N GLU A 243 48.74 21.02 18.13
CA GLU A 243 50.02 21.74 18.01
C GLU A 243 51.10 21.16 18.95
N PRO A 244 52.41 21.30 18.63
CA PRO A 244 53.50 20.94 19.52
C PRO A 244 53.62 21.92 20.69
N ASN A 245 54.15 21.42 21.81
CA ASN A 245 54.23 22.17 23.06
C ASN A 245 55.55 22.98 23.16
N VAL A 246 55.62 24.13 22.47
CA VAL A 246 56.84 24.97 22.40
C VAL A 246 56.62 26.40 22.90
N GLY A 247 57.61 26.97 23.60
CA GLY A 247 57.55 28.31 24.20
C GLY A 247 57.84 29.48 23.24
N SER A 248 58.40 29.24 22.05
CA SER A 248 58.55 30.24 20.99
C SER A 248 58.76 29.61 19.62
N TYR A 249 58.08 30.13 18.60
CA TYR A 249 58.30 29.79 17.19
C TYR A 249 59.48 30.61 16.62
N THR A 250 60.73 30.29 17.00
CA THR A 250 61.91 30.87 16.33
C THR A 250 62.09 30.25 14.95
N ASN A 251 62.62 31.01 13.98
CA ASN A 251 62.86 30.74 12.54
C ASN A 251 63.31 29.33 12.06
N THR A 252 63.53 28.35 12.92
CA THR A 252 63.65 26.93 12.56
C THR A 252 62.25 26.33 12.49
N ALA A 253 61.60 26.51 11.33
CA ALA A 253 60.27 26.00 11.10
C ALA A 253 60.22 24.46 11.24
N PHE A 254 59.32 23.95 12.09
CA PHE A 254 59.05 22.52 12.22
C PHE A 254 58.41 22.01 10.94
N LEU A 255 59.01 21.00 10.31
CA LEU A 255 58.51 20.39 9.08
C LEU A 255 58.34 18.88 9.31
N GLY A 256 57.16 18.36 9.03
CA GLY A 256 56.84 16.94 9.21
C GLY A 256 55.89 16.43 8.13
N ILE A 257 56.00 15.14 7.80
CA ILE A 257 54.96 14.44 7.04
C ILE A 257 53.99 13.87 8.07
N TYR A 258 52.73 14.27 7.99
CA TYR A 258 51.66 13.82 8.88
C TYR A 258 50.66 12.96 8.13
N ALA A 259 50.05 12.03 8.86
CA ALA A 259 48.90 11.25 8.45
C ALA A 259 47.79 11.41 9.50
N VAL A 260 46.67 12.04 9.14
CA VAL A 260 45.45 12.04 9.96
C VAL A 260 44.57 10.89 9.47
N TYR A 261 44.10 10.08 10.40
CA TYR A 261 43.20 8.95 10.20
C TYR A 261 41.87 9.32 10.86
N SER A 262 40.74 9.03 10.23
CA SER A 262 39.43 9.23 10.84
C SER A 262 38.43 8.15 10.44
N ASN A 263 37.45 7.90 11.32
CA ASN A 263 36.41 6.91 11.08
C ASN A 263 35.28 7.49 10.21
N TYR A 264 35.02 8.80 10.28
CA TYR A 264 34.14 9.52 9.36
C TYR A 264 34.91 10.64 8.64
N PRO A 265 34.40 11.15 7.50
CA PRO A 265 35.03 12.28 6.83
C PRO A 265 35.24 13.46 7.78
N LEU A 266 36.48 13.93 7.84
CA LEU A 266 36.90 15.15 8.52
C LEU A 266 37.26 16.24 7.51
N ALA A 267 37.15 17.45 8.02
CA ALA A 267 37.73 18.64 7.49
C ALA A 267 39.10 18.86 8.15
N VAL A 268 40.18 18.91 7.38
CA VAL A 268 41.56 19.00 7.90
C VAL A 268 42.31 20.16 7.25
N THR A 269 42.63 21.19 8.03
CA THR A 269 43.49 22.30 7.60
C THR A 269 44.81 22.32 8.35
N GLU A 270 45.81 22.91 7.71
CA GLU A 270 47.18 22.93 8.20
C GLU A 270 47.80 24.32 8.06
N GLY A 271 48.63 24.72 9.03
CA GLY A 271 49.22 26.05 9.04
C GLY A 271 50.62 26.11 9.63
N SER A 272 51.37 27.14 9.23
CA SER A 272 52.62 27.52 9.88
C SER A 272 52.32 28.27 11.17
N GLY A 273 52.66 27.69 12.33
CA GLY A 273 52.50 28.33 13.65
C GLY A 273 53.36 29.58 13.91
N HIS A 274 54.00 30.16 12.89
CA HIS A 274 54.94 31.27 13.07
C HIS A 274 54.21 32.60 13.27
N LYS A 275 54.60 33.33 14.32
CA LYS A 275 54.27 34.73 14.59
C LYS A 275 54.68 35.58 13.38
N ASN A 276 53.76 36.12 12.58
CA ASN A 276 53.99 36.79 11.28
C ASN A 276 54.02 35.91 10.01
N SER A 277 53.72 34.61 10.07
CA SER A 277 53.49 33.82 8.85
C SER A 277 52.01 33.76 8.56
N ASN A 278 51.63 34.06 7.32
CA ASN A 278 50.25 34.11 6.86
C ASN A 278 49.88 32.79 6.15
N PRO A 279 49.17 31.85 6.79
CA PRO A 279 48.56 30.74 6.11
C PRO A 279 47.12 31.13 5.74
N ALA A 280 46.96 31.71 4.56
CA ALA A 280 45.68 32.05 3.92
C ALA A 280 44.89 30.80 3.46
N VAL A 281 44.90 29.73 4.26
CA VAL A 281 44.42 28.43 3.85
C VAL A 281 43.60 27.78 4.97
N ASN A 282 42.70 28.56 5.56
CA ASN A 282 41.91 28.16 6.72
C ASN A 282 40.39 28.27 6.50
N ASP A 283 39.93 28.41 5.25
CA ASP A 283 38.78 29.31 5.03
C ASP A 283 37.47 28.72 4.53
N TRP A 284 37.27 27.40 4.39
CA TRP A 284 35.91 26.92 4.08
C TRP A 284 35.65 25.42 4.28
N TYR A 285 34.44 25.04 4.67
CA TYR A 285 34.05 23.65 4.92
C TYR A 285 32.58 23.39 4.54
N PRO A 286 32.26 23.04 3.29
CA PRO A 286 30.96 22.46 3.02
C PRO A 286 30.91 21.07 3.67
N GLY A 287 30.00 20.88 4.62
CA GLY A 287 29.60 19.53 5.01
C GLY A 287 28.99 18.84 3.80
N VAL A 288 29.46 17.63 3.48
CA VAL A 288 29.03 16.83 2.32
C VAL A 288 27.51 16.57 2.34
N ASP A 289 26.90 16.64 3.52
CA ASP A 289 25.49 16.31 3.77
C ASP A 289 24.58 17.54 3.93
N GLU A 290 25.11 18.78 3.88
CA GLU A 290 24.39 19.99 4.33
C GLU A 290 24.09 21.03 3.24
N LEU A 291 24.47 20.73 2.01
CA LEU A 291 24.18 21.57 0.86
C LEU A 291 22.78 21.25 0.34
N GLY A 292 21.79 22.01 0.85
CA GLY A 292 20.39 21.86 0.49
C GLY A 292 20.08 22.14 -0.99
N ASN A 293 19.04 21.47 -1.50
CA ASN A 293 18.53 21.62 -2.85
C ASN A 293 17.75 22.94 -3.03
N GLY A 294 18.42 23.97 -3.56
CA GLY A 294 17.77 25.13 -4.19
C GLY A 294 17.52 26.33 -3.27
N ILE A 295 17.92 27.51 -3.74
CA ILE A 295 17.53 28.86 -3.28
C ILE A 295 17.35 28.96 -1.75
N GLY A 296 18.46 29.09 -1.02
CA GLY A 296 18.49 28.86 0.43
C GLY A 296 19.76 28.13 0.83
N THR A 297 20.91 28.57 0.33
CA THR A 297 22.20 27.88 0.54
C THR A 297 22.58 27.96 2.01
N ARG A 298 22.33 26.89 2.78
CA ARG A 298 22.98 26.65 4.07
C ARG A 298 24.43 26.26 3.81
N PHE A 299 25.38 26.98 4.39
CA PHE A 299 26.78 26.60 4.36
C PHE A 299 27.46 26.96 5.69
N LEU A 300 28.51 26.22 6.04
CA LEU A 300 29.26 26.40 7.28
C LEU A 300 30.44 27.35 7.05
N ILE A 301 30.66 28.27 7.98
CA ILE A 301 31.88 29.08 8.10
C ILE A 301 32.45 28.87 9.50
N GLY A 302 33.72 28.49 9.62
CA GLY A 302 34.32 28.09 10.89
C GLY A 302 35.83 27.88 10.75
N GLY A 303 36.54 27.71 11.87
CA GLY A 303 37.96 27.32 11.84
C GLY A 303 38.98 28.44 11.67
N VAL A 304 38.57 29.71 11.71
CA VAL A 304 39.50 30.84 11.53
C VAL A 304 40.14 31.23 12.85
N SER A 305 41.42 30.87 13.02
CA SER A 305 42.26 31.38 14.10
C SER A 305 43.31 32.33 13.57
N GLY A 306 43.53 33.46 14.25
CA GLY A 306 44.79 34.18 14.14
C GLY A 306 45.89 33.50 14.96
N PHE A 307 47.13 33.70 14.55
CA PHE A 307 48.31 33.15 15.22
C PHE A 307 48.78 34.00 16.41
N ASP A 308 48.35 35.26 16.48
CA ASP A 308 48.74 36.20 17.53
C ASP A 308 47.73 36.27 18.68
N ASN A 309 46.43 36.03 18.42
CA ASN A 309 45.36 35.94 19.41
C ASN A 309 44.15 35.12 18.93
N TYR A 310 43.56 34.35 19.85
CA TYR A 310 42.37 33.50 19.66
C TYR A 310 41.13 34.21 19.12
N TYR A 311 41.02 35.52 19.34
CA TYR A 311 39.90 36.37 18.94
C TYR A 311 40.25 37.26 17.76
N GLU A 312 41.04 36.76 16.82
CA GLU A 312 41.47 37.54 15.65
C GLU A 312 40.65 37.25 14.40
N GLY A 313 39.83 36.19 14.41
CA GLY A 313 39.01 35.81 13.27
C GLY A 313 38.02 36.90 12.87
N LYS A 314 37.74 36.98 11.58
CA LYS A 314 36.75 37.86 10.95
C LYS A 314 36.01 37.06 9.90
N TYR A 315 34.70 37.26 9.86
CA TYR A 315 33.83 36.70 8.82
C TYR A 315 33.13 37.82 8.08
N TRP A 316 32.90 37.64 6.78
CA TRP A 316 32.08 38.53 5.96
C TRP A 316 31.09 37.71 5.14
N ILE A 317 29.89 38.25 4.94
CA ILE A 317 28.86 37.70 4.07
C ILE A 317 28.33 38.84 3.20
N GLN A 318 28.65 38.80 1.92
CA GLN A 318 28.33 39.84 0.95
C GLN A 318 27.26 39.37 -0.02
N ALA A 319 26.19 40.14 -0.17
CA ALA A 319 25.15 39.87 -1.14
C ALA A 319 25.59 40.19 -2.56
N GLN A 320 25.15 39.36 -3.50
CA GLN A 320 25.51 39.49 -4.92
C GLN A 320 24.35 40.05 -5.75
N GLU A 321 23.16 40.05 -5.18
CA GLU A 321 21.95 40.59 -5.77
C GLU A 321 21.20 41.47 -4.78
N ASP A 322 20.42 42.42 -5.30
CA ASP A 322 19.54 43.23 -4.47
C ASP A 322 18.47 42.38 -3.78
N ASN A 323 18.09 42.82 -2.57
CA ASN A 323 17.10 42.14 -1.71
C ASN A 323 17.51 40.72 -1.31
N THR A 324 18.81 40.47 -1.13
CA THR A 324 19.29 39.19 -0.60
C THR A 324 19.02 39.16 0.90
N GLU A 325 18.20 38.20 1.33
CA GLU A 325 17.95 37.96 2.75
C GLU A 325 18.99 36.96 3.25
N VAL A 326 19.71 37.32 4.30
CA VAL A 326 20.76 36.47 4.91
C VAL A 326 20.42 36.21 6.37
N TRP A 327 20.69 35.00 6.82
CA TRP A 327 20.62 34.57 8.22
C TRP A 327 21.94 33.93 8.63
N VAL A 328 22.33 34.12 9.89
CA VAL A 328 23.49 33.45 10.48
C VAL A 328 23.11 32.86 11.83
N TRP A 329 23.42 31.59 12.04
CA TRP A 329 23.23 30.86 13.29
C TRP A 329 24.52 30.22 13.75
N THR A 330 24.62 29.91 15.04
CA THR A 330 25.61 28.96 15.55
C THR A 330 25.21 27.53 15.19
N THR A 331 26.12 26.57 15.35
CA THR A 331 25.84 25.12 15.18
C THR A 331 24.75 24.55 16.09
N SER A 332 24.35 25.29 17.14
CA SER A 332 23.17 25.01 17.96
C SER A 332 21.86 25.57 17.40
N GLU A 333 21.85 25.99 16.12
CA GLU A 333 20.73 26.60 15.40
C GLU A 333 20.13 27.86 16.06
N SER A 334 20.90 28.54 16.92
CA SER A 334 20.51 29.84 17.49
C SER A 334 21.07 30.99 16.65
N LEU A 335 20.22 31.97 16.32
CA LEU A 335 20.65 33.18 15.58
C LEU A 335 21.78 33.87 16.33
N ASP A 336 22.84 34.19 15.61
CA ASP A 336 24.05 34.76 16.19
C ASP A 336 23.96 36.31 16.31
N THR A 337 24.72 36.89 17.24
CA THR A 337 24.79 38.34 17.50
C THR A 337 26.16 38.92 17.09
N ASP A 338 26.35 40.24 17.24
CA ASP A 338 27.63 40.93 16.96
C ASP A 338 28.08 40.91 15.48
N TRP A 339 27.12 40.84 14.56
CA TRP A 339 27.32 41.14 13.14
C TRP A 339 27.14 42.63 12.88
N TYR A 340 27.93 43.17 11.95
CA TYR A 340 27.96 44.59 11.59
C TYR A 340 27.89 44.77 10.08
N PHE A 341 27.09 45.71 9.60
CA PHE A 341 27.14 46.15 8.20
C PHE A 341 28.50 46.78 7.87
N TYR A 342 28.82 46.90 6.57
CA TYR A 342 30.02 47.57 6.06
C TYR A 342 30.25 48.99 6.63
N ASN A 343 29.19 49.72 6.95
CA ASN A 343 29.25 51.04 7.60
C ASN A 343 29.45 50.97 9.13
N ASN A 344 29.76 49.78 9.66
CA ASN A 344 29.99 49.48 11.07
C ASN A 344 28.77 49.67 11.99
N THR A 345 27.55 49.67 11.44
CA THR A 345 26.30 49.60 12.23
C THR A 345 25.97 48.15 12.58
N ALA A 346 25.45 47.91 13.80
CA ALA A 346 25.12 46.55 14.25
C ALA A 346 23.87 46.00 13.55
N VAL A 347 23.91 44.72 13.17
CA VAL A 347 22.74 43.97 12.71
C VAL A 347 21.84 43.69 13.91
N SER A 348 20.63 44.23 13.88
CA SER A 348 19.67 44.17 15.01
C SER A 348 18.44 43.30 14.74
N SER A 349 18.27 42.80 13.51
CA SER A 349 17.16 41.95 13.11
C SER A 349 17.55 41.02 11.97
N TRP A 350 16.98 39.82 11.96
CA TRP A 350 17.19 38.79 10.93
C TRP A 350 15.86 38.46 10.19
N PRO A 351 15.87 38.14 8.88
CA PRO A 351 17.03 38.21 7.98
C PRO A 351 17.57 39.63 7.84
N VAL A 352 18.88 39.74 7.63
CA VAL A 352 19.44 40.99 7.13
C VAL A 352 19.12 41.09 5.64
N LYS A 353 18.61 42.23 5.19
CA LYS A 353 18.38 42.51 3.77
C LYS A 353 19.55 43.31 3.23
N LEU A 354 20.25 42.73 2.26
CA LEU A 354 21.43 43.32 1.65
C LEU A 354 21.16 43.64 0.19
N SER A 355 21.63 44.81 -0.25
CA SER A 355 21.74 45.16 -1.66
C SER A 355 22.98 44.53 -2.29
N ALA A 356 23.04 44.46 -3.63
CA ALA A 356 24.19 43.91 -4.33
C ALA A 356 25.48 44.66 -3.95
N GLY A 357 26.49 43.94 -3.47
CA GLY A 357 27.76 44.47 -2.98
C GLY A 357 27.77 44.84 -1.49
N GLU A 358 26.62 44.93 -0.83
CA GLU A 358 26.56 45.13 0.62
C GLU A 358 26.91 43.84 1.37
N TYR A 359 27.56 43.98 2.53
CA TYR A 359 27.92 42.86 3.37
C TYR A 359 27.65 43.11 4.85
N ILE A 360 27.51 42.01 5.58
CA ILE A 360 27.65 41.96 7.04
C ILE A 360 28.98 41.30 7.39
N SER A 361 29.55 41.68 8.52
CA SER A 361 30.81 41.14 9.02
C SER A 361 30.77 40.92 10.52
N LYS A 362 31.43 39.87 10.98
CA LYS A 362 31.67 39.61 12.41
C LYS A 362 33.16 39.74 12.67
N LYS A 363 33.52 40.52 13.68
CA LYS A 363 34.91 40.75 14.10
C LYS A 363 35.17 39.95 15.39
N LYS A 364 36.41 39.52 15.60
CA LYS A 364 36.85 38.80 16.80
C LYS A 364 36.20 37.42 17.00
N VAL A 365 36.12 36.68 15.91
CA VAL A 365 35.57 35.33 15.88
C VAL A 365 36.55 34.35 16.53
N ASN A 366 36.01 33.45 17.36
CA ASN A 366 36.73 32.31 17.89
C ASN A 366 36.75 31.17 16.86
N TYR A 367 37.93 30.60 16.58
CA TYR A 367 38.14 29.53 15.61
C TYR A 367 37.32 28.26 15.87
N GLN A 368 36.98 27.98 17.14
CA GLN A 368 36.13 26.85 17.50
C GLN A 368 34.66 27.06 17.16
N THR A 369 34.26 28.29 16.86
CA THR A 369 32.87 28.59 16.55
C THR A 369 32.64 28.42 15.05
N VAL A 370 31.86 27.40 14.72
CA VAL A 370 31.31 27.21 13.39
C VAL A 370 29.93 27.90 13.35
N TYR A 371 29.68 28.63 12.28
CA TYR A 371 28.41 29.29 12.00
C TYR A 371 27.78 28.71 10.75
N MET A 372 26.46 28.56 10.77
CA MET A 372 25.65 28.26 9.61
C MET A 372 25.14 29.57 9.02
N VAL A 373 25.35 29.76 7.72
CA VAL A 373 24.82 30.91 6.98
C VAL A 373 23.79 30.40 5.98
N ASN A 374 22.64 31.06 5.88
CA ASN A 374 21.63 30.80 4.85
C ASN A 374 21.29 32.10 4.12
N SER A 375 20.94 32.00 2.85
CA SER A 375 20.54 33.16 2.05
C SER A 375 19.49 32.83 0.99
N THR A 376 18.54 33.74 0.76
CA THR A 376 17.51 33.57 -0.32
C THR A 376 18.08 33.75 -1.72
N LYS A 377 19.26 34.35 -1.81
CA LYS A 377 19.98 34.62 -3.05
C LYS A 377 21.46 34.37 -2.82
N PRO A 378 22.28 34.30 -3.86
CA PRO A 378 23.68 33.99 -3.65
C PRO A 378 24.44 35.06 -2.86
N VAL A 379 25.32 34.58 -1.99
CA VAL A 379 26.23 35.40 -1.19
C VAL A 379 27.68 34.94 -1.41
N ALA A 380 28.61 35.87 -1.23
CA ALA A 380 30.02 35.60 -1.07
C ALA A 380 30.36 35.58 0.41
N THR A 381 31.21 34.64 0.85
CA THR A 381 31.75 34.66 2.21
C THR A 381 33.27 34.78 2.23
N ARG A 382 33.74 35.46 3.27
CA ARG A 382 35.17 35.64 3.56
C ARG A 382 35.44 35.29 5.01
N ALA A 383 36.65 34.86 5.25
CA ALA A 383 37.18 34.37 6.50
C ALA A 383 38.65 34.80 6.58
N GLY A 384 39.12 35.25 7.75
CA GLY A 384 40.54 35.64 7.95
C GLY A 384 40.83 36.21 9.34
N ASP A 385 42.10 36.34 9.71
CA ASP A 385 42.55 36.90 11.00
C ASP A 385 42.78 38.44 11.00
N VAL A 386 43.43 39.00 12.04
CA VAL A 386 43.68 40.46 12.16
C VAL A 386 44.73 40.98 11.20
N ASP A 387 45.76 40.17 10.91
CA ASP A 387 46.79 40.45 9.90
C ASP A 387 46.26 40.18 8.49
N ALA A 388 45.21 39.36 8.38
CA ALA A 388 44.31 39.24 7.25
C ALA A 388 43.17 40.27 7.33
N ALA A 389 43.42 41.47 7.87
CA ALA A 389 42.66 42.66 7.43
C ALA A 389 42.62 42.81 5.89
N TYR A 390 43.45 42.03 5.19
CA TYR A 390 43.58 41.85 3.75
C TYR A 390 43.12 40.45 3.25
N SER A 391 42.20 39.78 3.96
CA SER A 391 41.72 38.42 3.63
C SER A 391 41.13 38.35 2.22
N ARG A 392 41.63 37.36 1.49
CA ARG A 392 41.53 37.13 0.04
C ARG A 392 40.18 36.50 -0.33
N ASP A 393 39.79 36.60 -1.59
CA ASP A 393 38.49 36.17 -2.11
C ASP A 393 38.30 34.64 -2.08
N VAL A 394 37.91 34.08 -0.93
CA VAL A 394 37.51 32.66 -0.82
C VAL A 394 36.15 32.40 -1.49
N MET A 395 35.37 33.46 -1.72
CA MET A 395 34.21 33.46 -2.60
C MET A 395 34.05 34.81 -3.33
N GLY A 396 34.95 35.18 -4.22
CA GLY A 396 34.63 36.22 -5.21
C GLY A 396 33.52 35.70 -6.14
N TYR A 397 32.27 36.12 -5.93
CA TYR A 397 31.29 36.04 -7.00
C TYR A 397 31.81 36.95 -8.12
N TYR A 398 31.80 36.47 -9.36
CA TYR A 398 31.80 37.33 -10.53
C TYR A 398 30.33 37.55 -10.90
N PRO A 399 29.57 38.46 -10.25
CA PRO A 399 28.17 38.60 -10.57
C PRO A 399 28.09 39.37 -11.90
N SER A 400 27.62 38.70 -12.96
CA SER A 400 26.97 39.46 -14.01
C SER A 400 25.66 40.00 -13.45
N VAL A 401 25.59 41.29 -13.11
CA VAL A 401 24.43 41.91 -12.40
C VAL A 401 23.11 41.79 -13.19
N SER A 402 23.17 41.40 -14.47
CA SER A 402 21.99 41.21 -15.35
C SER A 402 21.92 39.86 -16.06
N GLY A 403 22.86 38.94 -15.81
CA GLY A 403 23.11 37.83 -16.74
C GLY A 403 23.83 38.32 -18.01
N ARG A 404 24.89 37.61 -18.41
CA ARG A 404 25.60 37.69 -19.70
C ARG A 404 26.60 38.82 -19.91
N LEU A 405 27.77 38.74 -19.27
CA LEU A 405 29.00 39.27 -19.90
C LEU A 405 29.50 38.40 -21.06
N ILE A 406 28.81 37.29 -21.35
CA ILE A 406 29.28 36.29 -22.31
C ILE A 406 28.35 36.17 -23.51
N GLY A 407 28.61 37.07 -24.45
CA GLY A 407 28.63 36.84 -25.89
C GLY A 407 29.88 37.48 -26.52
N GLU A 408 30.87 37.85 -25.69
CA GLU A 408 32.02 38.71 -26.02
C GLU A 408 33.37 38.14 -25.48
N GLU A 409 33.41 36.88 -25.05
CA GLU A 409 34.64 36.11 -24.78
C GLU A 409 35.72 36.72 -23.81
N PHE A 410 35.39 37.00 -22.54
CA PHE A 410 36.34 37.45 -21.49
C PHE A 410 36.39 36.52 -20.29
N TYR A 411 37.57 36.16 -19.76
CA TYR A 411 37.61 35.08 -18.74
C TYR A 411 38.70 35.12 -17.66
N THR A 412 39.62 36.09 -17.59
CA THR A 412 40.51 36.16 -16.41
C THR A 412 40.72 37.59 -15.92
N VAL A 413 40.46 37.75 -14.62
CA VAL A 413 41.02 38.82 -13.80
C VAL A 413 42.13 38.20 -12.97
N ASP A 414 43.38 38.63 -13.22
CA ASP A 414 44.56 38.25 -12.45
C ASP A 414 44.93 39.42 -11.55
N MET A 415 45.13 39.16 -10.25
CA MET A 415 45.55 40.14 -9.24
C MET A 415 46.96 39.77 -8.73
N GLY A 416 48.01 40.20 -9.43
CA GLY A 416 49.38 39.82 -9.04
C GLY A 416 50.51 40.81 -9.37
N HIS A 417 50.92 41.60 -8.36
CA HIS A 417 52.23 42.31 -8.14
C HIS A 417 52.75 43.25 -9.27
N SER A 418 53.44 44.40 -9.10
CA SER A 418 54.05 45.17 -8.00
C SER A 418 53.49 46.61 -7.94
N GLY A 419 52.23 46.78 -8.35
CA GLY A 419 51.51 48.05 -8.32
C GLY A 419 50.04 47.85 -8.66
N ASP A 420 49.38 46.97 -7.89
CA ASP A 420 48.00 46.47 -7.95
C ASP A 420 47.14 46.98 -9.11
N ARG A 421 46.98 46.13 -10.14
CA ARG A 421 46.14 46.38 -11.30
C ARG A 421 45.19 45.21 -11.51
N THR A 422 43.92 45.48 -11.76
CA THR A 422 42.97 44.48 -12.24
C THR A 422 43.23 44.24 -13.72
N ARG A 423 43.69 43.04 -14.09
CA ARG A 423 43.83 42.65 -15.51
C ARG A 423 42.48 42.21 -16.07
N ILE A 424 42.15 42.59 -17.30
CA ILE A 424 40.96 42.15 -18.03
C ILE A 424 41.46 41.47 -19.30
N THR A 425 41.35 40.14 -19.40
CA THR A 425 41.82 39.38 -20.57
C THR A 425 40.66 38.98 -21.48
N ASN A 426 40.78 39.28 -22.77
CA ASN A 426 39.92 38.79 -23.82
C ASN A 426 40.50 37.47 -24.35
N VAL A 427 39.89 36.33 -24.05
CA VAL A 427 40.33 35.01 -24.56
C VAL A 427 39.44 34.54 -25.71
N GLY A 428 38.74 35.48 -26.32
CA GLY A 428 37.96 35.28 -27.51
C GLY A 428 38.72 35.27 -28.81
N THR A 429 37.93 35.21 -29.87
CA THR A 429 38.28 35.30 -31.27
C THR A 429 38.07 36.70 -31.84
N THR A 430 37.37 37.61 -31.15
CA THR A 430 37.12 39.00 -31.60
C THR A 430 37.48 40.07 -30.57
N SER A 431 37.74 41.32 -31.01
CA SER A 431 38.05 42.46 -30.12
C SER A 431 36.79 43.04 -29.46
N VAL A 432 36.90 43.53 -28.22
CA VAL A 432 35.75 44.00 -27.45
C VAL A 432 36.04 45.25 -26.63
N THR A 433 35.04 46.11 -26.40
CA THR A 433 35.15 47.33 -25.56
C THR A 433 34.54 47.14 -24.18
N VAL A 434 35.27 47.51 -23.13
CA VAL A 434 34.85 47.44 -21.73
C VAL A 434 34.93 48.82 -21.06
N SER A 435 33.97 49.14 -20.21
CA SER A 435 33.92 50.37 -19.40
C SER A 435 34.04 50.04 -17.93
N VAL A 436 35.08 50.49 -17.25
CA VAL A 436 35.33 50.18 -15.84
C VAL A 436 34.85 51.33 -14.98
N TYR A 437 34.01 51.05 -13.99
CA TYR A 437 33.54 51.94 -12.94
C TYR A 437 34.17 51.54 -11.60
N ARG A 438 34.21 52.44 -10.62
CA ARG A 438 34.79 52.23 -9.29
C ARG A 438 33.89 52.80 -8.20
N ASN A 439 33.68 52.05 -7.12
CA ASN A 439 32.91 52.46 -5.96
C ASN A 439 33.78 53.35 -5.06
N THR A 440 33.23 54.46 -4.61
CA THR A 440 33.92 55.42 -3.73
C THR A 440 33.29 55.50 -2.33
N GLY A 441 32.53 54.47 -1.93
CA GLY A 441 31.77 54.46 -0.68
C GLY A 441 30.50 55.35 -0.70
N SER A 442 30.29 56.13 -1.77
CA SER A 442 29.10 56.99 -1.97
C SER A 442 28.38 56.75 -3.31
N GLY A 443 28.83 55.74 -4.08
CA GLY A 443 28.27 55.37 -5.39
C GLY A 443 29.34 55.01 -6.42
N TRP A 444 28.91 54.72 -7.66
CA TRP A 444 29.76 54.29 -8.76
C TRP A 444 30.24 55.45 -9.64
N SER A 445 31.53 55.48 -9.97
CA SER A 445 32.14 56.48 -10.85
C SER A 445 32.87 55.82 -12.02
N LEU A 446 32.73 56.31 -13.25
CA LEU A 446 33.43 55.73 -14.41
C LEU A 446 34.94 56.04 -14.33
N VAL A 447 35.77 55.00 -14.40
CA VAL A 447 37.24 55.08 -14.41
C VAL A 447 37.79 55.16 -15.84
N THR A 448 37.38 54.25 -16.73
CA THR A 448 37.92 54.17 -18.10
C THR A 448 36.99 53.40 -19.04
N SER A 449 37.18 53.53 -20.36
CA SER A 449 36.62 52.64 -21.38
C SER A 449 37.70 52.23 -22.37
N GLN A 450 37.94 50.92 -22.54
CA GLN A 450 39.06 50.38 -23.31
C GLN A 450 38.62 49.27 -24.28
N SER A 451 39.18 49.26 -25.50
CA SER A 451 39.06 48.14 -26.43
C SER A 451 40.24 47.16 -26.27
N ILE A 452 39.93 45.87 -26.14
CA ILE A 452 40.85 44.76 -25.87
C ILE A 452 40.74 43.74 -27.01
N ALA A 453 41.85 43.46 -27.70
CA ALA A 453 41.88 42.51 -28.81
C ALA A 453 41.78 41.04 -28.35
N ALA A 454 41.35 40.16 -29.26
CA ALA A 454 41.33 38.70 -29.07
C ALA A 454 42.69 38.17 -28.59
N GLY A 455 42.71 37.33 -27.56
CA GLY A 455 43.92 36.79 -26.93
C GLY A 455 44.79 37.83 -26.20
N SER A 456 44.33 39.07 -26.02
CA SER A 456 45.07 40.17 -25.37
C SER A 456 44.44 40.57 -24.03
N TYR A 457 45.06 41.52 -23.32
CA TYR A 457 44.59 41.99 -22.02
C TYR A 457 44.70 43.51 -21.84
N TYR A 458 44.00 44.05 -20.85
CA TYR A 458 44.12 45.42 -20.35
C TYR A 458 44.27 45.45 -18.83
N ASP A 459 45.16 46.30 -18.32
CA ASP A 459 45.36 46.47 -16.87
C ASP A 459 44.70 47.77 -16.39
N VAL A 460 43.72 47.66 -15.50
CA VAL A 460 43.10 48.81 -14.81
C VAL A 460 44.07 49.34 -13.75
N GLY A 461 44.34 50.64 -13.75
CA GLY A 461 45.24 51.25 -12.76
C GLY A 461 44.70 51.18 -11.31
N PRO A 462 45.58 51.21 -10.29
CA PRO A 462 45.20 51.09 -8.88
C PRO A 462 44.20 52.18 -8.42
N GLY A 463 43.39 51.85 -7.41
CA GLY A 463 42.51 52.78 -6.70
C GLY A 463 43.22 53.54 -5.57
N THR A 464 42.42 54.24 -4.74
CA THR A 464 42.87 54.97 -3.53
C THR A 464 42.82 54.12 -2.25
N ALA A 465 42.64 52.79 -2.38
CA ALA A 465 42.65 51.88 -1.23
C ALA A 465 43.95 52.03 -0.42
N SER A 466 43.82 51.95 0.92
CA SER A 466 44.90 52.21 1.87
C SER A 466 44.80 51.27 3.08
N ASP A 467 45.81 51.26 3.95
CA ASP A 467 45.84 50.46 5.20
C ASP A 467 44.66 50.72 6.14
N THR A 468 43.97 51.86 5.99
CA THR A 468 42.78 52.22 6.79
C THR A 468 41.45 52.02 6.06
N ASP A 469 41.48 51.81 4.74
CA ASP A 469 40.32 51.57 3.88
C ASP A 469 40.76 50.69 2.68
N PRO A 470 40.83 49.37 2.86
CA PRO A 470 41.62 48.48 1.99
C PRO A 470 40.93 48.09 0.67
N GLU A 471 39.71 48.55 0.40
CA GLU A 471 38.87 48.02 -0.69
C GLU A 471 38.81 48.95 -1.93
N ASP A 472 39.23 48.44 -3.09
CA ASP A 472 39.02 49.05 -4.41
C ASP A 472 37.99 48.24 -5.21
N VAL A 473 36.70 48.56 -5.09
CA VAL A 473 35.64 47.84 -5.80
C VAL A 473 35.42 48.43 -7.20
N LEU A 474 35.67 47.62 -8.23
CA LEU A 474 35.44 47.92 -9.64
C LEU A 474 34.15 47.28 -10.17
N HIS A 475 33.61 47.89 -11.21
CA HIS A 475 32.43 47.46 -11.94
C HIS A 475 32.71 47.61 -13.44
N ILE A 476 33.05 46.52 -14.12
CA ILE A 476 33.41 46.46 -15.54
C ILE A 476 32.15 46.22 -16.37
N VAL A 477 31.93 47.01 -17.40
CA VAL A 477 30.70 46.99 -18.21
C VAL A 477 31.07 46.74 -19.67
N GLY A 478 30.70 45.58 -20.22
CA GLY A 478 30.89 45.24 -21.63
C GLY A 478 29.99 46.06 -22.57
N SER A 479 30.25 46.01 -23.88
CA SER A 479 29.51 46.79 -24.89
C SER A 479 28.01 46.50 -24.93
N SER A 480 27.61 45.30 -24.51
CA SER A 480 26.22 44.87 -24.39
C SER A 480 25.47 45.42 -23.16
N GLY A 481 26.16 46.16 -22.28
CA GLY A 481 25.62 46.64 -21.00
C GLY A 481 25.76 45.64 -19.85
N ALA A 482 26.42 44.52 -20.09
CA ALA A 482 26.69 43.48 -19.11
C ALA A 482 27.79 43.88 -18.11
N LYS A 483 27.64 43.49 -16.84
CA LYS A 483 28.34 44.12 -15.71
C LYS A 483 29.10 43.11 -14.87
N LEU A 484 30.42 43.19 -14.72
CA LEU A 484 31.27 42.40 -13.81
C LEU A 484 31.59 43.26 -12.59
N MET A 485 31.35 42.78 -11.38
CA MET A 485 31.97 43.38 -10.21
C MET A 485 33.32 42.69 -9.95
N VAL A 486 34.35 43.47 -9.68
CA VAL A 486 35.69 42.98 -9.35
C VAL A 486 36.19 43.75 -8.14
N MET A 487 36.60 43.07 -7.07
CA MET A 487 37.19 43.73 -5.91
C MET A 487 38.72 43.61 -5.98
N GLY A 488 39.41 44.73 -6.10
CA GLY A 488 40.84 44.81 -5.84
C GLY A 488 41.09 45.03 -4.35
N VAL A 489 41.98 44.24 -3.75
CA VAL A 489 42.45 44.47 -2.37
C VAL A 489 43.87 45.02 -2.45
N TYR A 490 44.17 46.05 -1.65
CA TYR A 490 45.52 46.60 -1.50
C TYR A 490 46.48 45.55 -0.91
N LYS A 491 47.63 45.33 -1.56
CA LYS A 491 48.66 44.37 -1.13
C LYS A 491 49.83 45.04 -0.39
N PRO A 492 50.12 44.67 0.88
CA PRO A 492 51.43 44.92 1.50
C PRO A 492 52.53 44.16 0.75
N THR A 493 53.75 44.69 0.71
CA THR A 493 54.83 44.33 -0.23
C THR A 493 55.26 42.85 -0.33
N ASP A 494 54.82 41.95 0.57
CA ASP A 494 55.38 40.59 0.72
C ASP A 494 54.35 39.44 0.70
N VAL A 495 53.15 39.67 0.16
CA VAL A 495 52.02 38.73 0.27
C VAL A 495 51.62 38.10 -1.09
N THR A 496 51.92 36.82 -1.36
CA THR A 496 51.53 36.12 -2.63
C THR A 496 50.15 35.47 -2.56
N ASP A 497 49.32 35.71 -3.59
CA ASP A 497 47.91 35.29 -3.74
C ASP A 497 47.74 33.92 -4.43
N TYR A 498 46.88 33.06 -3.88
CA TYR A 498 46.52 31.74 -4.43
C TYR A 498 45.14 31.27 -3.89
N GLY A 499 44.06 31.36 -4.69
CA GLY A 499 42.76 30.79 -4.34
C GLY A 499 41.56 31.30 -5.15
N ASP A 500 41.60 31.20 -6.49
CA ASP A 500 40.56 31.82 -7.34
C ASP A 500 39.51 30.83 -7.85
N TRP A 501 38.24 31.25 -7.81
CA TRP A 501 37.14 30.53 -8.47
C TRP A 501 37.22 30.67 -9.99
N VAL A 502 36.95 29.58 -10.69
CA VAL A 502 36.96 29.52 -12.15
C VAL A 502 35.52 29.69 -12.66
N GLY A 503 35.28 30.67 -13.52
CA GLY A 503 33.98 30.85 -14.17
C GLY A 503 33.71 29.80 -15.26
N THR A 504 32.44 29.49 -15.50
CA THR A 504 32.00 28.70 -16.67
C THR A 504 32.33 29.44 -17.97
N ILE A 505 32.32 28.70 -19.08
CA ILE A 505 32.41 29.24 -20.45
C ILE A 505 31.23 30.20 -20.73
N ASN A 506 30.15 30.17 -19.97
CA ASN A 506 29.02 31.10 -20.13
C ASN A 506 29.00 32.22 -19.07
N GLY A 507 30.02 32.29 -18.21
CA GLY A 507 30.23 33.36 -17.23
C GLY A 507 29.42 33.20 -15.95
N TYR A 508 28.70 32.10 -15.80
CA TYR A 508 28.16 31.67 -14.51
C TYR A 508 29.29 31.07 -13.65
N ARG A 509 29.25 31.27 -12.34
CA ARG A 509 30.15 30.56 -11.41
C ARG A 509 29.85 29.07 -11.38
N PHE A 510 28.57 28.73 -11.52
CA PHE A 510 28.07 27.38 -11.58
C PHE A 510 27.43 27.09 -12.92
N GLY A 511 27.74 25.96 -13.53
CA GLY A 511 27.14 25.56 -14.78
C GLY A 511 27.73 24.28 -15.28
N THR A 512 27.51 24.00 -16.55
CA THR A 512 27.87 22.72 -17.16
C THR A 512 29.22 22.75 -17.84
N ASP A 513 29.82 23.92 -18.12
CA ASP A 513 30.99 23.99 -19.00
C ASP A 513 32.02 24.99 -18.49
N TYR A 514 33.30 24.61 -18.37
CA TYR A 514 34.42 25.45 -17.93
C TYR A 514 35.62 25.33 -18.87
N LYS A 515 36.42 26.40 -18.98
CA LYS A 515 37.73 26.39 -19.62
C LYS A 515 38.74 27.10 -18.74
N LEU A 516 39.86 26.45 -18.47
CA LEU A 516 40.84 26.94 -17.50
C LEU A 516 42.25 26.46 -17.83
N TRP A 517 43.25 27.26 -17.45
CA TRP A 517 44.65 26.87 -17.57
C TRP A 517 45.09 26.11 -16.32
N GLY A 518 45.56 24.87 -16.52
CA GLY A 518 46.07 23.98 -15.48
C GLY A 518 47.52 23.59 -15.72
N PHE A 519 48.27 23.34 -14.65
CA PHE A 519 49.58 22.69 -14.69
C PHE A 519 49.81 21.89 -13.40
N SER A 520 50.86 21.06 -13.36
CA SER A 520 51.12 20.04 -12.33
C SER A 520 51.32 20.55 -10.90
N GLN A 521 51.32 21.87 -10.73
CA GLN A 521 51.36 22.53 -9.42
C GLN A 521 49.99 23.05 -8.99
N MET A 522 48.90 22.75 -9.70
CA MET A 522 47.54 23.19 -9.38
C MET A 522 46.65 22.01 -9.00
N LYS A 523 45.68 22.25 -8.11
CA LYS A 523 44.59 21.32 -7.81
C LYS A 523 43.26 22.05 -8.00
N PHE A 524 42.32 21.42 -8.69
CA PHE A 524 40.97 21.94 -8.88
C PHE A 524 39.98 21.18 -8.01
N TYR A 525 39.09 21.89 -7.32
CA TYR A 525 37.96 21.35 -6.58
C TYR A 525 36.69 21.57 -7.40
N ILE A 526 35.89 20.52 -7.56
CA ILE A 526 34.70 20.51 -8.39
C ILE A 526 33.51 20.11 -7.52
N TYR A 527 32.56 20.99 -7.33
CA TYR A 527 31.35 20.76 -6.53
C TYR A 527 30.12 20.58 -7.43
N ALA A 528 29.19 19.69 -7.10
CA ALA A 528 28.00 19.43 -7.90
C ALA A 528 26.69 19.73 -7.17
N TRP A 529 25.78 20.42 -7.85
CA TRP A 529 24.47 20.79 -7.30
C TRP A 529 23.43 19.66 -7.41
N GLN A 530 23.64 18.76 -8.36
CA GLN A 530 22.83 17.59 -8.63
C GLN A 530 23.80 16.45 -8.92
N ASN A 531 23.31 15.21 -9.04
CA ASN A 531 24.14 14.11 -9.51
C ASN A 531 24.75 14.49 -10.86
N ALA A 532 26.06 14.67 -10.88
CA ALA A 532 26.82 15.26 -11.96
C ALA A 532 27.91 14.31 -12.42
N GLN A 533 27.78 13.88 -13.68
CA GLN A 533 28.90 13.34 -14.43
C GLN A 533 29.69 14.52 -15.00
N VAL A 534 30.98 14.60 -14.69
CA VAL A 534 31.88 15.69 -15.08
C VAL A 534 33.01 15.14 -15.95
N ASN A 535 33.03 15.50 -17.23
CA ASN A 535 34.06 15.14 -18.19
C ASN A 535 35.13 16.23 -18.27
N VAL A 536 36.36 15.89 -17.91
CA VAL A 536 37.53 16.76 -18.07
C VAL A 536 38.30 16.35 -19.32
N THR A 537 38.54 17.29 -20.22
CA THR A 537 39.30 17.10 -21.46
C THR A 537 40.53 18.00 -21.45
N GLY A 538 41.72 17.41 -21.56
CA GLY A 538 43.01 18.12 -21.60
C GLY A 538 44.18 17.16 -21.74
N SER A 539 45.34 17.53 -21.18
CA SER A 539 46.54 16.67 -21.22
C SER A 539 46.38 15.34 -20.46
N ASN A 540 45.47 15.30 -19.50
CA ASN A 540 44.96 14.10 -18.84
C ASN A 540 43.44 14.25 -18.72
N SER A 541 42.71 13.36 -19.37
CA SER A 541 41.25 13.45 -19.50
C SER A 541 40.61 12.38 -18.64
N GLY A 542 39.45 12.67 -18.06
CA GLY A 542 38.75 11.73 -17.19
C GLY A 542 37.31 12.15 -16.97
N THR A 543 36.53 11.25 -16.37
CA THR A 543 35.18 11.53 -15.92
C THR A 543 35.17 11.49 -14.38
N LEU A 544 34.34 12.30 -13.74
CA LEU A 544 34.07 12.29 -12.29
C LEU A 544 32.56 12.14 -12.08
N GLU A 545 32.14 11.26 -11.17
CA GLU A 545 30.73 11.12 -10.76
C GLU A 545 30.52 11.76 -9.39
N ILE A 546 29.89 12.93 -9.37
CA ILE A 546 29.74 13.74 -8.17
C ILE A 546 28.25 13.75 -7.77
N PRO A 547 27.85 13.20 -6.62
CA PRO A 547 26.45 13.21 -6.21
C PRO A 547 25.96 14.64 -5.91
N ALA A 548 24.64 14.83 -5.88
CA ALA A 548 24.03 16.11 -5.51
C ALA A 548 24.52 16.57 -4.11
N GLY A 549 25.07 17.79 -4.02
CA GLY A 549 25.68 18.29 -2.79
C GLY A 549 27.09 17.75 -2.52
N GLY A 550 27.59 16.86 -3.37
CA GLY A 550 28.94 16.30 -3.30
C GLY A 550 29.99 17.15 -4.00
N ALA A 551 31.25 16.80 -3.80
CA ALA A 551 32.38 17.39 -4.50
C ALA A 551 33.49 16.39 -4.76
N ASP A 552 34.33 16.67 -5.74
CA ASP A 552 35.49 15.89 -6.15
C ASP A 552 36.65 16.81 -6.60
N PHE A 553 37.81 16.26 -6.94
CA PHE A 553 38.99 17.03 -7.33
C PHE A 553 39.59 16.58 -8.66
N PHE A 554 40.16 17.55 -9.39
CA PHE A 554 40.89 17.31 -10.63
C PHE A 554 42.32 17.86 -10.55
N LEU A 555 43.30 17.03 -10.95
CA LEU A 555 44.74 17.36 -10.94
C LEU A 555 45.29 17.37 -12.37
N PRO A 556 45.73 18.52 -12.90
CA PRO A 556 46.47 18.59 -14.17
C PRO A 556 47.82 17.87 -14.07
N LEU A 557 48.21 17.10 -15.08
CA LEU A 557 49.54 16.46 -15.11
C LEU A 557 50.61 17.25 -15.89
N SER A 558 50.23 18.30 -16.62
CA SER A 558 51.16 19.04 -17.48
C SER A 558 52.12 19.93 -16.69
N SER A 559 53.44 19.81 -16.91
CA SER A 559 54.44 20.69 -16.28
C SER A 559 54.46 22.13 -16.80
N SER A 560 53.74 22.40 -17.90
CA SER A 560 53.52 23.72 -18.49
C SER A 560 52.04 24.10 -18.43
N PRO A 561 51.68 25.39 -18.31
CA PRO A 561 50.28 25.82 -18.39
C PRO A 561 49.62 25.25 -19.65
N SER A 562 48.59 24.43 -19.48
CA SER A 562 47.82 23.79 -20.55
C SER A 562 46.33 24.05 -20.36
N LEU A 563 45.58 24.19 -21.45
CA LEU A 563 44.16 24.50 -21.40
C LEU A 563 43.34 23.21 -21.19
N TYR A 564 42.51 23.19 -20.15
CA TYR A 564 41.55 22.13 -19.86
C TYR A 564 40.13 22.61 -20.12
N THR A 565 39.28 21.71 -20.62
CA THR A 565 37.84 21.91 -20.77
C THR A 565 37.13 20.95 -19.83
N ILE A 566 36.24 21.45 -18.99
CA ILE A 566 35.43 20.63 -18.08
C ILE A 566 33.99 20.75 -18.52
N THR A 567 33.31 19.65 -18.81
CA THR A 567 31.88 19.62 -19.17
C THR A 567 31.12 18.73 -18.20
N SER A 568 29.86 19.04 -17.89
CA SER A 568 29.04 18.28 -16.96
C SER A 568 27.59 18.20 -17.43
N ASN A 569 26.93 17.09 -17.14
CA ASN A 569 25.49 16.92 -17.38
C ASN A 569 24.61 17.68 -16.37
N ALA A 570 25.20 18.21 -15.30
CA ALA A 570 24.52 18.96 -14.25
C ALA A 570 25.31 20.23 -13.90
N THR A 571 24.68 21.09 -13.11
CA THR A 571 25.34 22.33 -12.65
C THR A 571 26.42 21.99 -11.64
N ILE A 572 27.68 22.30 -11.95
CA ILE A 572 28.84 22.13 -11.08
C ILE A 572 29.49 23.49 -10.77
N GLY A 573 30.52 23.54 -9.93
CA GLY A 573 31.36 24.71 -9.65
C GLY A 573 32.82 24.31 -9.53
N VAL A 574 33.76 25.12 -10.03
CA VAL A 574 35.19 24.79 -10.08
C VAL A 574 36.04 25.83 -9.36
N VAL A 575 36.92 25.38 -8.46
CA VAL A 575 37.83 26.23 -7.64
C VAL A 575 39.27 25.81 -7.86
N ARG A 576 40.19 26.78 -8.00
CA ARG A 576 41.62 26.49 -7.92
C ARG A 576 42.06 26.56 -6.45
N VAL A 577 42.48 25.41 -5.89
CA VAL A 577 42.73 25.28 -4.46
C VAL A 577 44.11 25.79 -4.04
N SER A 578 45.15 25.74 -4.89
CA SER A 578 46.50 26.31 -4.58
C SER A 578 47.50 26.26 -5.76
N ARG A 579 48.72 26.80 -5.53
CA ARG A 579 49.95 26.59 -6.35
C ARG A 579 51.05 25.95 -5.50
N PHE A 580 51.55 24.77 -5.90
CA PHE A 580 52.64 24.08 -5.21
C PHE A 580 54.01 24.51 -5.75
N SER A 581 54.90 24.99 -4.89
CA SER A 581 56.31 25.20 -5.22
C SER A 581 57.15 24.44 -4.21
N THR A 582 57.75 23.32 -4.61
CA THR A 582 58.87 22.74 -3.87
C THR A 582 60.10 22.68 -4.76
N SER A 583 61.26 22.85 -4.14
CA SER A 583 62.55 22.59 -4.77
C SER A 583 62.99 21.16 -4.48
N SER A 584 63.79 20.60 -5.39
CA SER A 584 64.42 19.28 -5.25
C SER A 584 65.14 19.12 -3.90
N PRO A 585 65.11 17.94 -3.24
CA PRO A 585 64.73 16.62 -3.78
C PRO A 585 63.27 16.21 -3.55
N TYR A 586 62.45 17.08 -2.95
CA TYR A 586 61.10 16.73 -2.49
C TYR A 586 60.02 17.32 -3.42
N GLY A 587 60.10 16.98 -4.71
CA GLY A 587 58.98 17.24 -5.63
C GLY A 587 57.77 16.44 -5.16
N PRO A 588 56.61 17.06 -4.87
CA PRO A 588 55.43 16.33 -4.44
C PRO A 588 55.02 15.34 -5.54
N ASN A 589 54.86 14.07 -5.17
CA ASN A 589 53.90 13.18 -5.83
C ASN A 589 52.49 13.62 -5.39
N GLY A 590 51.47 13.31 -6.20
CA GLY A 590 50.14 13.97 -6.23
C GLY A 590 49.33 14.13 -4.93
N ASP A 591 49.82 13.63 -3.80
CA ASP A 591 49.21 13.68 -2.46
C ASP A 591 49.79 14.75 -1.51
N GLN A 592 50.82 15.50 -1.90
CA GLN A 592 51.50 16.43 -0.98
C GLN A 592 51.28 17.89 -1.38
N GLY A 593 50.52 18.63 -0.58
CA GLY A 593 50.20 20.04 -0.84
C GLY A 593 50.06 20.89 0.43
N TYR A 594 50.46 22.16 0.37
CA TYR A 594 50.29 23.11 1.47
C TYR A 594 48.82 23.50 1.66
N GLY A 595 48.32 23.36 2.90
CA GLY A 595 47.19 24.11 3.47
C GLY A 595 45.84 23.40 3.56
N TRP A 596 45.60 22.32 2.81
CA TRP A 596 44.44 21.44 3.01
C TRP A 596 44.89 19.99 2.90
N MET A 597 44.61 19.17 3.92
CA MET A 597 44.62 17.74 3.68
C MET A 597 43.25 17.37 3.10
N VAL A 598 43.23 16.98 1.83
CA VAL A 598 42.12 16.22 1.28
C VAL A 598 42.41 14.78 1.68
N PRO A 599 41.42 14.00 2.15
CA PRO A 599 41.71 12.60 2.36
C PRO A 599 42.16 12.03 1.02
N THR A 600 43.12 11.12 1.05
CA THR A 600 43.39 10.25 -0.07
C THR A 600 42.17 9.35 -0.22
N TYR A 601 41.09 9.92 -0.77
CA TYR A 601 40.15 9.14 -1.54
C TYR A 601 41.03 8.59 -2.65
N THR A 602 41.22 7.28 -2.72
CA THR A 602 41.28 6.67 -4.05
C THR A 602 39.88 6.94 -4.59
N PRO A 603 39.66 8.05 -5.33
CA PRO A 603 38.35 8.38 -5.84
C PRO A 603 37.93 7.21 -6.71
N GLU A 604 36.62 7.08 -6.86
CA GLU A 604 35.96 6.06 -7.65
C GLU A 604 36.42 6.09 -9.15
N GLN A 605 37.32 7.00 -9.55
CA GLN A 605 37.88 7.17 -10.90
C GLN A 605 39.33 7.76 -10.94
N ASP A 606 40.17 7.57 -9.91
CA ASP A 606 41.63 7.75 -10.12
C ASP A 606 42.08 6.72 -11.16
N GLU A 607 42.80 7.15 -12.21
CA GLU A 607 43.40 6.22 -13.20
C GLU A 607 44.33 5.20 -12.51
N TYR A 608 44.75 5.50 -11.28
CA TYR A 608 45.50 4.63 -10.38
C TYR A 608 44.69 4.09 -9.19
N GLY A 609 43.37 4.29 -9.12
CA GLY A 609 42.47 3.78 -8.07
C GLY A 609 41.87 2.42 -8.41
N VAL A 610 41.37 1.69 -7.40
CA VAL A 610 40.61 0.45 -7.68
C VAL A 610 39.26 0.80 -8.33
N SER A 611 38.88 0.05 -9.36
CA SER A 611 37.53 0.13 -9.94
C SER A 611 36.63 -0.92 -9.28
N TYR A 612 35.33 -0.66 -9.19
CA TYR A 612 34.39 -1.64 -8.65
C TYR A 612 33.08 -1.69 -9.43
N VAL A 613 32.42 -2.85 -9.38
CA VAL A 613 31.08 -3.08 -9.90
C VAL A 613 30.23 -3.65 -8.76
N VAL A 614 29.06 -3.05 -8.53
CA VAL A 614 28.07 -3.52 -7.55
C VAL A 614 27.00 -4.31 -8.29
N SER A 615 26.63 -5.48 -7.79
CA SER A 615 25.55 -6.28 -8.35
C SER A 615 24.18 -5.62 -8.16
N GLU A 616 23.19 -6.10 -8.92
CA GLU A 616 21.79 -5.92 -8.53
C GLU A 616 21.53 -6.52 -7.15
N GLU A 617 20.49 -6.02 -6.49
CA GLU A 617 20.01 -6.55 -5.23
C GLU A 617 19.52 -7.98 -5.38
N ARG A 618 19.88 -8.84 -4.43
CA ARG A 618 19.38 -10.20 -4.34
C ARG A 618 18.75 -10.41 -2.98
N HIS A 619 17.64 -11.15 -2.95
CA HIS A 619 17.00 -11.56 -1.71
C HIS A 619 17.02 -13.08 -1.48
N LEU A 620 16.82 -13.50 -0.24
CA LEU A 620 16.51 -14.88 0.13
C LEU A 620 15.16 -15.32 -0.38
N PHE A 621 14.97 -16.63 -0.49
CA PHE A 621 13.80 -17.22 -1.11
C PHE A 621 12.49 -16.86 -0.40
N GLU A 622 11.43 -16.83 -1.19
CA GLU A 622 10.09 -16.45 -0.78
C GLU A 622 9.09 -17.54 -1.18
N LEU A 623 8.12 -17.81 -0.31
CA LEU A 623 6.95 -18.64 -0.59
C LEU A 623 5.70 -17.77 -0.60
N ASP A 624 5.05 -17.71 -1.75
CA ASP A 624 3.73 -17.09 -1.94
C ASP A 624 2.67 -18.16 -1.84
N ILE A 625 2.06 -18.30 -0.66
CA ILE A 625 1.13 -19.38 -0.38
C ILE A 625 -0.30 -18.86 -0.50
N THR A 626 -0.99 -19.31 -1.55
CA THR A 626 -2.42 -19.07 -1.74
C THR A 626 -3.21 -20.27 -1.23
N VAL A 627 -4.03 -20.05 -0.21
CA VAL A 627 -4.95 -21.06 0.34
C VAL A 627 -6.31 -20.92 -0.33
N VAL A 628 -6.80 -22.01 -0.90
CA VAL A 628 -8.09 -22.08 -1.61
C VAL A 628 -8.94 -23.23 -1.10
N ASP A 629 -10.26 -23.16 -1.31
CA ASP A 629 -11.15 -24.31 -1.14
C ASP A 629 -11.13 -25.21 -2.39
N LEU A 630 -11.94 -26.28 -2.40
CA LEU A 630 -11.97 -27.21 -3.54
C LEU A 630 -12.54 -26.60 -4.83
N ASP A 631 -13.21 -25.46 -4.75
CA ASP A 631 -13.70 -24.71 -5.92
C ASP A 631 -12.63 -23.76 -6.48
N GLY A 632 -11.47 -23.66 -5.82
CA GLY A 632 -10.41 -22.72 -6.16
C GLY A 632 -10.65 -21.31 -5.62
N GLU A 633 -11.67 -21.12 -4.77
CA GLU A 633 -11.98 -19.82 -4.19
C GLU A 633 -11.07 -19.52 -2.98
N PRO A 634 -10.58 -18.29 -2.81
CA PRO A 634 -9.63 -17.96 -1.74
C PRO A 634 -10.17 -18.10 -0.32
N VAL A 635 -9.35 -18.61 0.59
CA VAL A 635 -9.70 -18.82 2.00
C VAL A 635 -8.94 -17.85 2.89
N ALA A 636 -9.63 -16.82 3.37
CA ALA A 636 -9.10 -15.85 4.32
C ALA A 636 -9.07 -16.37 5.76
N GLY A 637 -8.07 -15.96 6.54
CA GLY A 637 -7.94 -16.30 7.96
C GLY A 637 -7.43 -17.73 8.24
N ALA A 638 -6.99 -18.48 7.23
CA ALA A 638 -6.36 -19.76 7.42
C ALA A 638 -4.97 -19.57 8.07
N THR A 639 -4.68 -20.27 9.16
CA THR A 639 -3.37 -20.25 9.81
C THR A 639 -2.42 -21.16 9.05
N VAL A 640 -1.30 -20.60 8.59
CA VAL A 640 -0.24 -21.32 7.87
C VAL A 640 1.03 -21.30 8.71
N THR A 641 1.68 -22.45 8.85
CA THR A 641 2.99 -22.58 9.51
C THR A 641 3.93 -23.44 8.68
N LEU A 642 5.17 -22.98 8.52
CA LEU A 642 6.21 -23.74 7.83
C LEU A 642 6.94 -24.69 8.79
N TYR A 643 7.13 -25.93 8.34
CA TYR A 643 7.90 -26.96 9.01
C TYR A 643 9.06 -27.40 8.13
N ASP A 644 10.17 -27.76 8.76
CA ASP A 644 11.29 -28.42 8.10
C ASP A 644 10.89 -29.87 7.78
N ASN A 645 10.83 -30.21 6.49
CA ASN A 645 10.42 -31.54 6.02
C ASN A 645 11.38 -32.67 6.49
N SER A 646 12.66 -32.35 6.76
CA SER A 646 13.64 -33.34 7.20
C SER A 646 13.55 -33.67 8.69
N THR A 647 13.17 -32.69 9.53
CA THR A 647 13.13 -32.84 10.99
C THR A 647 11.71 -32.90 11.57
N GLY A 648 10.70 -32.46 10.82
CA GLY A 648 9.32 -32.31 11.27
C GLY A 648 9.13 -31.24 12.36
N GLN A 649 10.11 -30.37 12.58
CA GLN A 649 10.02 -29.26 13.53
C GLN A 649 9.55 -27.98 12.83
N VAL A 650 8.97 -27.05 13.59
CA VAL A 650 8.64 -25.71 13.07
C VAL A 650 9.92 -25.07 12.58
N TRP A 651 9.90 -24.59 11.33
CA TRP A 651 11.06 -23.89 10.78
C TRP A 651 11.21 -22.53 11.46
N VAL A 652 12.43 -22.22 11.88
CA VAL A 652 12.80 -20.93 12.47
C VAL A 652 14.03 -20.40 11.76
N ASP A 653 14.12 -19.08 11.61
CA ASP A 653 15.31 -18.42 11.10
C ASP A 653 16.45 -18.40 12.15
N ASP A 654 17.61 -17.85 11.78
CA ASP A 654 18.79 -17.80 12.65
C ASP A 654 18.59 -16.99 13.96
N GLN A 655 17.51 -16.22 14.07
CA GLN A 655 17.11 -15.51 15.28
C GLN A 655 16.07 -16.27 16.12
N GLY A 656 15.62 -17.44 15.66
CA GLY A 656 14.61 -18.26 16.31
C GLY A 656 13.17 -17.81 16.03
N LEU A 657 12.94 -16.97 15.01
CA LEU A 657 11.59 -16.56 14.61
C LEU A 657 10.97 -17.60 13.68
N ASN A 658 9.78 -18.08 14.02
CA ASN A 658 9.04 -19.00 13.17
C ASN A 658 8.33 -18.28 12.02
N ARG A 659 7.94 -19.04 10.99
CA ARG A 659 7.10 -18.56 9.89
C ARG A 659 5.69 -19.11 10.07
N THR A 660 4.93 -18.41 10.92
CA THR A 660 3.51 -18.64 11.17
C THR A 660 2.74 -17.35 10.91
N GLY A 661 1.61 -17.44 10.21
CA GLY A 661 0.70 -16.31 10.04
C GLY A 661 -0.67 -16.75 9.54
N THR A 662 -1.50 -15.77 9.20
CA THR A 662 -2.85 -16.00 8.68
C THR A 662 -3.00 -15.42 7.28
N THR A 663 -3.71 -16.11 6.41
CA THR A 663 -3.99 -15.63 5.05
C THR A 663 -4.87 -14.39 5.03
N ASP A 664 -4.63 -13.52 4.05
CA ASP A 664 -5.40 -12.30 3.81
C ASP A 664 -6.75 -12.58 3.10
N ALA A 665 -7.45 -11.52 2.68
CA ALA A 665 -8.75 -11.63 1.97
C ALA A 665 -8.67 -12.37 0.62
N ASN A 666 -7.48 -12.43 0.01
CA ASN A 666 -7.20 -13.16 -1.23
C ASN A 666 -6.64 -14.57 -0.95
N GLY A 667 -6.70 -15.04 0.29
CA GLY A 667 -6.15 -16.32 0.69
C GLY A 667 -4.62 -16.37 0.65
N LEU A 668 -3.94 -15.23 0.50
CA LEU A 668 -2.50 -15.17 0.32
C LEU A 668 -1.80 -14.97 1.67
N ILE A 669 -0.67 -15.65 1.84
CA ILE A 669 0.34 -15.34 2.84
C ILE A 669 1.73 -15.47 2.21
N ILE A 670 2.60 -14.50 2.52
CA ILE A 670 3.95 -14.44 1.98
C ILE A 670 4.93 -14.72 3.12
N PHE A 671 5.83 -15.68 2.91
CA PHE A 671 6.95 -15.92 3.81
C PHE A 671 8.27 -15.68 3.08
N GLU A 672 9.03 -14.70 3.54
CA GLU A 672 10.34 -14.33 3.01
C GLU A 672 11.49 -14.80 3.92
N GLY A 673 12.71 -14.75 3.37
CA GLY A 673 13.92 -15.07 4.13
C GLY A 673 14.12 -16.57 4.32
N LEU A 674 13.67 -17.37 3.36
CA LEU A 674 13.65 -18.83 3.45
C LEU A 674 14.93 -19.45 2.90
N ASP A 675 15.36 -20.55 3.51
CA ASP A 675 16.42 -21.40 2.98
C ASP A 675 15.97 -22.15 1.72
N ASN A 676 16.92 -22.45 0.83
CA ASN A 676 16.68 -23.28 -0.35
C ASN A 676 16.49 -24.76 0.03
N GLN A 677 15.30 -25.10 0.51
CA GLN A 677 14.96 -26.45 0.94
C GLN A 677 13.51 -26.80 0.61
N THR A 678 13.07 -27.95 1.12
CA THR A 678 11.69 -28.40 1.04
C THR A 678 11.00 -28.17 2.37
N TYR A 679 9.83 -27.53 2.33
CA TYR A 679 9.01 -27.20 3.49
C TYR A 679 7.74 -28.03 3.51
N ASP A 680 7.32 -28.43 4.71
CA ASP A 680 5.97 -28.89 4.97
C ASP A 680 5.11 -27.70 5.38
N ILE A 681 4.02 -27.45 4.66
CA ILE A 681 3.17 -26.27 4.84
C ILE A 681 1.92 -26.68 5.60
N HIS A 682 1.90 -26.49 6.90
CA HIS A 682 0.76 -26.85 7.74
C HIS A 682 -0.26 -25.72 7.75
N THR A 683 -1.38 -25.93 7.08
CA THR A 683 -2.49 -24.98 6.99
C THR A 683 -3.69 -25.51 7.77
N SER A 684 -4.31 -24.65 8.58
CA SER A 684 -5.50 -24.99 9.37
C SER A 684 -6.49 -23.84 9.42
N ILE A 685 -7.78 -24.15 9.43
CA ILE A 685 -8.85 -23.17 9.66
C ILE A 685 -9.97 -23.80 10.47
N ASP A 686 -10.59 -23.00 11.35
CA ASP A 686 -11.75 -23.42 12.13
C ASP A 686 -13.05 -22.95 11.47
N ALA A 687 -13.74 -23.88 10.82
CA ALA A 687 -15.01 -23.63 10.16
C ALA A 687 -16.14 -23.29 11.13
N ALA A 688 -16.00 -23.55 12.44
CA ALA A 688 -16.98 -23.13 13.44
C ALA A 688 -17.15 -21.60 13.51
N SER A 689 -16.19 -20.83 12.97
CA SER A 689 -16.26 -19.37 12.92
C SER A 689 -17.31 -18.81 11.95
N TRP A 690 -17.70 -19.56 10.92
CA TRP A 690 -18.77 -19.17 9.98
C TRP A 690 -19.93 -20.17 9.94
N LEU A 691 -19.70 -21.42 10.34
CA LEU A 691 -20.76 -22.42 10.42
C LEU A 691 -21.50 -22.27 11.75
N THR A 692 -22.82 -22.05 11.68
CA THR A 692 -23.69 -22.24 12.84
C THR A 692 -23.71 -23.73 13.20
N THR A 693 -22.95 -24.12 14.22
CA THR A 693 -22.62 -25.51 14.53
C THR A 693 -22.94 -25.89 15.97
N SER A 694 -23.06 -27.19 16.25
CA SER A 694 -23.16 -27.73 17.62
C SER A 694 -21.79 -28.08 18.25
N TYR A 695 -20.72 -28.07 17.44
CA TYR A 695 -19.36 -28.36 17.88
C TYR A 695 -18.66 -27.11 18.41
N SER A 696 -17.68 -27.27 19.30
CA SER A 696 -16.84 -26.14 19.74
C SER A 696 -15.86 -25.68 18.66
N HIS A 697 -15.40 -26.62 17.81
CA HIS A 697 -14.47 -26.40 16.72
C HIS A 697 -14.76 -27.36 15.57
N VAL A 698 -14.53 -26.93 14.33
CA VAL A 698 -14.64 -27.72 13.10
C VAL A 698 -13.38 -27.47 12.26
N TRP A 699 -12.31 -28.18 12.56
CA TRP A 699 -11.00 -27.97 11.91
C TRP A 699 -10.93 -28.58 10.51
N VAL A 700 -10.43 -27.79 9.56
CA VAL A 700 -10.00 -28.25 8.22
C VAL A 700 -8.50 -28.02 8.11
N ASN A 701 -7.76 -29.08 7.78
CA ASN A 701 -6.30 -29.04 7.73
C ASN A 701 -5.76 -29.52 6.38
N ALA A 702 -4.63 -28.97 5.96
CA ALA A 702 -3.82 -29.45 4.85
C ALA A 702 -2.34 -29.36 5.22
N SER A 703 -1.52 -30.29 4.72
CA SER A 703 -0.09 -30.33 4.99
C SER A 703 0.72 -30.74 3.74
N PRO A 704 0.62 -30.01 2.62
CA PRO A 704 1.42 -30.33 1.44
C PRO A 704 2.89 -30.00 1.67
N THR A 705 3.75 -30.77 0.98
CA THR A 705 5.19 -30.55 0.94
C THR A 705 5.57 -29.81 -0.33
N HIS A 706 6.40 -28.76 -0.24
CA HIS A 706 6.83 -27.97 -1.40
C HIS A 706 8.30 -27.58 -1.32
N ALA A 707 9.03 -27.74 -2.42
CA ALA A 707 10.41 -27.29 -2.56
C ALA A 707 10.46 -25.84 -3.06
N ILE A 708 11.48 -25.09 -2.67
CA ILE A 708 11.82 -23.82 -3.32
C ILE A 708 12.28 -24.11 -4.76
N THR A 709 11.74 -23.37 -5.73
CA THR A 709 12.03 -23.59 -7.16
C THR A 709 12.57 -22.34 -7.86
N ALA A 710 12.35 -21.16 -7.30
CA ALA A 710 12.84 -19.87 -7.77
C ALA A 710 12.91 -18.89 -6.58
N SER A 711 13.43 -17.68 -6.80
CA SER A 711 13.51 -16.60 -5.79
C SER A 711 12.15 -16.34 -5.13
N VAL A 712 11.08 -16.33 -5.92
CA VAL A 712 9.68 -16.37 -5.46
C VAL A 712 9.06 -17.67 -5.94
N THR A 713 8.60 -18.50 -5.01
CA THR A 713 7.95 -19.79 -5.31
C THR A 713 6.46 -19.71 -4.95
N PRO A 714 5.56 -19.60 -5.95
CA PRO A 714 4.12 -19.63 -5.70
C PRO A 714 3.68 -21.06 -5.35
N VAL A 715 2.85 -21.17 -4.31
CA VAL A 715 2.28 -22.43 -3.82
C VAL A 715 0.78 -22.27 -3.65
N THR A 716 0.02 -23.24 -4.13
CA THR A 716 -1.42 -23.33 -3.86
C THR A 716 -1.68 -24.46 -2.87
N VAL A 717 -2.31 -24.14 -1.74
CA VAL A 717 -2.75 -25.12 -0.74
C VAL A 717 -4.26 -25.21 -0.80
N THR A 718 -4.77 -26.38 -1.18
CA THR A 718 -6.22 -26.63 -1.24
C THR A 718 -6.68 -27.27 0.07
N LEU A 719 -7.59 -26.59 0.77
CA LEU A 719 -8.30 -27.14 1.93
C LEU A 719 -9.47 -28.00 1.46
N SER A 720 -9.62 -29.19 2.04
CA SER A 720 -10.70 -30.13 1.71
C SER A 720 -12.05 -29.66 2.28
N MET A 721 -12.60 -28.62 1.68
CA MET A 721 -13.93 -28.06 1.97
C MET A 721 -14.53 -27.46 0.70
N ALA A 722 -15.86 -27.43 0.62
CA ALA A 722 -16.60 -26.84 -0.51
C ALA A 722 -18.01 -26.42 -0.07
N ASN A 723 -18.78 -25.80 -0.95
CA ASN A 723 -20.18 -25.49 -0.66
C ASN A 723 -21.09 -26.69 -0.97
N ILE A 724 -22.23 -26.77 -0.31
CA ILE A 724 -23.32 -27.67 -0.68
C ILE A 724 -24.55 -26.82 -1.00
N TYR A 725 -25.17 -27.06 -2.15
CA TYR A 725 -26.40 -26.44 -2.59
C TYR A 725 -27.51 -27.48 -2.66
N ILE A 726 -28.63 -27.23 -1.99
CA ILE A 726 -29.77 -28.16 -1.95
C ILE A 726 -31.04 -27.41 -2.28
N HIS A 727 -31.72 -27.80 -3.34
CA HIS A 727 -33.06 -27.33 -3.66
C HIS A 727 -34.09 -28.31 -3.12
N LEU A 728 -35.11 -27.78 -2.44
CA LEU A 728 -36.20 -28.57 -1.90
C LEU A 728 -37.51 -28.25 -2.59
N SER A 729 -38.26 -29.30 -2.94
CA SER A 729 -39.67 -29.23 -3.32
C SER A 729 -40.51 -30.13 -2.42
N ASP A 730 -41.83 -29.96 -2.41
CA ASP A 730 -42.72 -30.99 -1.88
C ASP A 730 -42.97 -32.11 -2.91
N LEU A 731 -43.76 -33.13 -2.54
CA LEU A 731 -44.15 -34.22 -3.44
C LEU A 731 -45.12 -33.77 -4.57
N MET A 732 -45.58 -32.52 -4.54
CA MET A 732 -46.36 -31.90 -5.62
C MET A 732 -45.49 -31.16 -6.64
N GLY A 733 -44.17 -31.12 -6.41
CA GLY A 733 -43.21 -30.37 -7.23
C GLY A 733 -43.22 -28.86 -6.95
N ALA A 734 -43.89 -28.41 -5.88
CA ALA A 734 -43.88 -27.01 -5.48
C ALA A 734 -42.63 -26.72 -4.64
N SER A 735 -41.86 -25.72 -5.05
CA SER A 735 -40.65 -25.27 -4.35
C SER A 735 -40.94 -24.94 -2.88
N MET A 736 -39.99 -25.25 -2.00
CA MET A 736 -40.04 -24.91 -0.57
C MET A 736 -39.44 -23.52 -0.32
N ASP A 737 -40.02 -22.51 -0.95
CA ASP A 737 -39.57 -21.13 -0.84
C ASP A 737 -39.72 -20.60 0.57
N ASP A 738 -38.75 -19.80 1.00
CA ASP A 738 -38.81 -19.04 2.25
C ASP A 738 -39.81 -17.90 2.12
N THR A 739 -40.88 -17.93 2.93
CA THR A 739 -41.93 -16.92 2.93
C THR A 739 -42.26 -16.51 4.37
N PRO A 740 -42.90 -15.34 4.59
CA PRO A 740 -43.31 -14.94 5.95
C PRO A 740 -44.19 -15.97 6.68
N ASP A 741 -44.81 -16.88 5.92
CA ASP A 741 -45.77 -17.87 6.37
C ASP A 741 -45.20 -19.30 6.30
N GLU A 742 -44.02 -19.54 5.72
CA GLU A 742 -43.42 -20.88 5.59
C GLU A 742 -41.90 -20.79 5.63
N ASP A 743 -41.27 -21.46 6.61
CA ASP A 743 -39.83 -21.64 6.70
C ASP A 743 -39.45 -23.13 6.58
N VAL A 744 -38.37 -23.43 5.85
CA VAL A 744 -37.77 -24.77 5.84
C VAL A 744 -36.33 -24.71 6.29
N TYR A 745 -35.99 -25.54 7.28
CA TYR A 745 -34.65 -25.68 7.80
C TYR A 745 -34.09 -27.05 7.48
N MET A 746 -32.79 -27.14 7.21
CA MET A 746 -32.09 -28.41 7.08
C MET A 746 -30.80 -28.40 7.89
N ARG A 747 -30.54 -29.48 8.62
CA ARG A 747 -29.31 -29.71 9.39
C ARG A 747 -28.42 -30.71 8.67
N LEU A 748 -27.14 -30.38 8.58
CA LEU A 748 -26.06 -31.23 8.08
C LEU A 748 -25.37 -31.91 9.27
N CYS A 749 -25.54 -33.22 9.42
CA CYS A 749 -25.06 -33.98 10.58
C CYS A 749 -24.06 -35.07 10.17
N LYS A 750 -23.00 -35.28 10.97
CA LYS A 750 -22.06 -36.41 10.76
C LYS A 750 -22.61 -37.75 11.28
N GLY A 751 -23.53 -37.70 12.24
CA GLY A 751 -24.14 -38.86 12.88
C GLY A 751 -25.62 -39.01 12.56
N THR A 752 -26.30 -39.86 13.32
CA THR A 752 -27.76 -40.10 13.21
C THR A 752 -28.59 -39.22 14.15
N ASP A 753 -27.93 -38.41 15.00
CA ASP A 753 -28.57 -37.49 15.92
C ASP A 753 -28.74 -36.11 15.26
N ALA A 754 -29.98 -35.73 14.98
CA ALA A 754 -30.33 -34.44 14.38
C ALA A 754 -30.03 -33.23 15.29
N SER A 755 -29.71 -33.43 16.57
CA SER A 755 -29.27 -32.37 17.49
C SER A 755 -27.77 -32.06 17.40
N VAL A 756 -26.98 -32.96 16.84
CA VAL A 756 -25.53 -32.81 16.67
C VAL A 756 -25.21 -32.57 15.19
N TYR A 757 -25.15 -31.30 14.82
CA TYR A 757 -24.97 -30.84 13.45
C TYR A 757 -23.66 -30.06 13.26
N VAL A 758 -23.09 -30.18 12.05
CA VAL A 758 -21.96 -29.38 11.57
C VAL A 758 -22.43 -28.01 11.11
N HIS A 759 -23.58 -27.95 10.44
CA HIS A 759 -24.23 -26.70 10.08
C HIS A 759 -25.75 -26.85 9.97
N HIS A 760 -26.49 -25.75 10.01
CA HIS A 760 -27.90 -25.71 9.63
C HIS A 760 -28.17 -24.52 8.73
N ALA A 761 -28.98 -24.74 7.71
CA ALA A 761 -29.38 -23.72 6.74
C ALA A 761 -30.91 -23.61 6.71
N GLN A 762 -31.39 -22.47 6.23
CA GLN A 762 -32.79 -22.20 5.89
C GLN A 762 -32.89 -22.09 4.36
N THR A 763 -34.01 -22.50 3.77
CA THR A 763 -34.27 -22.23 2.35
C THR A 763 -34.29 -20.73 2.12
N ASN A 764 -33.99 -20.30 0.89
CA ASN A 764 -34.18 -18.91 0.47
C ASN A 764 -35.52 -18.74 -0.26
N ALA A 765 -35.80 -17.55 -0.76
CA ALA A 765 -37.03 -17.23 -1.53
C ALA A 765 -37.22 -18.03 -2.84
N THR A 766 -36.29 -18.94 -3.16
CA THR A 766 -36.32 -19.83 -4.33
C THR A 766 -36.12 -21.31 -3.96
N GLY A 767 -36.27 -21.67 -2.69
CA GLY A 767 -36.20 -23.06 -2.22
C GLY A 767 -34.80 -23.65 -2.08
N TRP A 768 -33.75 -22.84 -2.23
CA TRP A 768 -32.36 -23.28 -2.11
C TRP A 768 -31.80 -23.09 -0.71
N LEU A 769 -31.15 -24.12 -0.19
CA LEU A 769 -30.28 -24.10 0.99
C LEU A 769 -28.82 -24.05 0.53
N VAL A 770 -28.00 -23.28 1.24
CA VAL A 770 -26.56 -23.20 1.02
C VAL A 770 -25.84 -23.55 2.31
N PHE A 771 -24.94 -24.53 2.26
CA PHE A 771 -24.00 -24.85 3.32
C PHE A 771 -22.61 -24.41 2.88
N PRO A 772 -22.15 -23.21 3.28
CA PRO A 772 -20.94 -22.63 2.73
C PRO A 772 -19.67 -23.26 3.34
N ARG A 773 -18.71 -23.64 2.49
CA ARG A 773 -17.36 -24.12 2.88
C ARG A 773 -17.39 -25.14 4.02
N VAL A 774 -18.19 -26.19 3.86
CA VAL A 774 -18.22 -27.30 4.80
C VAL A 774 -17.08 -28.28 4.51
N PRO A 775 -16.48 -28.91 5.53
CA PRO A 775 -15.42 -29.90 5.32
C PRO A 775 -15.89 -31.06 4.45
N VAL A 776 -14.99 -31.69 3.70
CA VAL A 776 -15.30 -32.95 3.01
C VAL A 776 -15.47 -34.05 4.04
N ASP A 777 -16.69 -34.57 4.14
CA ASP A 777 -17.07 -35.71 4.97
C ASP A 777 -18.38 -36.31 4.43
N SER A 778 -18.80 -37.45 4.98
CA SER A 778 -20.13 -38.00 4.72
C SER A 778 -21.13 -37.44 5.74
N TYR A 779 -22.27 -36.97 5.25
CA TYR A 779 -23.29 -36.28 6.06
C TYR A 779 -24.67 -36.91 5.90
N ASN A 780 -25.43 -36.98 6.98
CA ASN A 780 -26.87 -37.20 7.00
C ASN A 780 -27.59 -35.86 7.15
N LEU A 781 -28.70 -35.69 6.45
CA LEU A 781 -29.45 -34.44 6.44
C LEU A 781 -30.85 -34.62 7.02
N TYR A 782 -31.24 -33.65 7.84
CA TYR A 782 -32.52 -33.65 8.55
C TYR A 782 -33.26 -32.36 8.26
N ALA A 783 -34.47 -32.44 7.72
CA ALA A 783 -35.30 -31.28 7.42
C ALA A 783 -36.32 -31.01 8.53
N LYS A 784 -36.67 -29.75 8.73
CA LYS A 784 -37.76 -29.25 9.55
C LYS A 784 -38.59 -28.28 8.69
N TYR A 785 -39.90 -28.37 8.80
CA TYR A 785 -40.83 -27.44 8.15
C TYR A 785 -41.58 -26.67 9.23
N VAL A 786 -41.73 -25.36 9.05
CA VAL A 786 -42.50 -24.47 9.91
C VAL A 786 -43.49 -23.76 9.01
N GLY A 787 -44.77 -24.12 9.08
CA GLY A 787 -45.79 -23.42 8.30
C GLY A 787 -46.41 -22.25 9.07
N SER A 788 -47.42 -21.65 8.45
CA SER A 788 -48.02 -20.36 8.83
C SER A 788 -48.69 -20.37 10.20
N GLU A 789 -48.96 -21.56 10.71
CA GLU A 789 -49.71 -21.79 11.93
C GLU A 789 -48.92 -22.76 12.80
N GLY A 790 -48.81 -22.52 14.12
CA GLY A 790 -47.97 -23.37 14.98
C GLY A 790 -48.32 -24.88 14.94
N TYR A 791 -49.52 -25.24 14.46
CA TYR A 791 -50.01 -26.60 14.32
C TYR A 791 -49.65 -27.31 13.00
N ASN A 792 -49.11 -26.60 11.99
CA ASN A 792 -48.64 -27.20 10.72
C ASN A 792 -47.10 -27.26 10.62
N SER A 793 -46.39 -27.21 11.74
CA SER A 793 -44.92 -27.28 11.81
C SER A 793 -44.44 -28.70 12.16
N TYR A 794 -43.47 -29.26 11.41
CA TYR A 794 -42.93 -30.61 11.61
C TYR A 794 -41.44 -30.58 11.97
N GLU A 795 -41.10 -31.12 13.14
CA GLU A 795 -39.72 -31.16 13.65
C GLU A 795 -38.80 -32.13 12.88
N PHE A 796 -37.49 -31.93 13.01
CA PHE A 796 -36.42 -32.72 12.36
C PHE A 796 -36.63 -34.24 12.47
N THR A 797 -36.92 -34.73 13.67
CA THR A 797 -37.13 -36.16 13.95
C THR A 797 -38.45 -36.72 13.43
N THR A 798 -39.38 -35.84 13.03
CA THR A 798 -40.68 -36.23 12.48
C THR A 798 -40.55 -36.47 10.98
N ILE A 799 -39.97 -35.52 10.24
CA ILE A 799 -39.75 -35.65 8.79
C ILE A 799 -38.80 -36.81 8.48
N SER A 800 -37.77 -37.04 9.30
CA SER A 800 -36.78 -38.10 9.09
C SER A 800 -37.34 -39.53 9.10
N ARG A 801 -38.59 -39.72 9.52
CA ARG A 801 -39.27 -41.03 9.48
C ARG A 801 -39.76 -41.38 8.08
N TYR A 802 -39.96 -40.36 7.24
CA TYR A 802 -40.57 -40.49 5.92
C TYR A 802 -39.58 -40.17 4.79
N ALA A 803 -38.51 -39.41 5.08
CA ALA A 803 -37.44 -39.12 4.13
C ALA A 803 -36.07 -39.14 4.84
N ASN A 804 -35.05 -39.67 4.15
CA ASN A 804 -33.67 -39.63 4.59
C ASN A 804 -32.80 -39.19 3.42
N TRP A 805 -31.95 -38.21 3.65
CA TRP A 805 -30.97 -37.76 2.67
C TRP A 805 -29.57 -37.85 3.24
N SER A 806 -28.61 -38.11 2.37
CA SER A 806 -27.21 -38.19 2.72
C SER A 806 -26.35 -37.68 1.57
N ILE A 807 -25.21 -37.12 1.91
CA ILE A 807 -24.16 -36.71 0.98
C ILE A 807 -22.91 -37.51 1.33
N ASP A 808 -22.32 -38.19 0.37
CA ASP A 808 -21.08 -38.93 0.58
C ASP A 808 -19.84 -38.03 0.37
N ALA A 809 -18.77 -38.27 1.13
CA ALA A 809 -17.51 -37.55 0.98
C ALA A 809 -16.96 -37.57 -0.47
N SER A 810 -17.24 -38.62 -1.25
CA SER A 810 -16.80 -38.71 -2.64
C SER A 810 -17.50 -37.74 -3.60
N GLU A 811 -18.66 -37.18 -3.24
CA GLU A 811 -19.39 -36.22 -4.06
C GLU A 811 -18.65 -34.88 -4.19
N PHE A 812 -17.78 -34.56 -3.22
CA PHE A 812 -16.93 -33.38 -3.22
C PHE A 812 -15.72 -33.47 -4.17
N SER A 813 -15.55 -34.59 -4.89
CA SER A 813 -14.38 -34.84 -5.74
C SER A 813 -14.18 -33.79 -6.85
N SER A 814 -15.23 -33.04 -7.21
CA SER A 814 -15.20 -31.93 -8.15
C SER A 814 -15.48 -30.55 -7.53
N GLY A 815 -15.37 -30.41 -6.20
CA GLY A 815 -15.68 -29.18 -5.48
C GLY A 815 -17.08 -29.17 -4.88
N SER A 816 -17.80 -28.07 -5.07
CA SER A 816 -19.14 -27.84 -4.54
C SER A 816 -20.15 -28.91 -5.01
N VAL A 817 -21.01 -29.33 -4.09
CA VAL A 817 -22.05 -30.34 -4.34
C VAL A 817 -23.39 -29.65 -4.61
N ILE A 818 -24.15 -30.14 -5.59
CA ILE A 818 -25.47 -29.61 -5.95
C ILE A 818 -26.49 -30.75 -6.01
N HIS A 819 -27.56 -30.63 -5.24
CA HIS A 819 -28.76 -31.47 -5.36
C HIS A 819 -29.97 -30.59 -5.67
N ASP A 820 -30.59 -30.77 -6.82
CA ASP A 820 -31.66 -29.90 -7.32
C ASP A 820 -33.08 -30.51 -7.22
N ASN A 821 -33.21 -31.72 -6.68
CA ASN A 821 -34.40 -32.57 -6.80
C ASN A 821 -34.79 -33.29 -5.51
N TRP A 822 -34.45 -32.76 -4.34
CA TRP A 822 -34.82 -33.39 -3.08
C TRP A 822 -36.24 -33.00 -2.68
N GLU A 823 -37.07 -34.02 -2.42
CA GLU A 823 -38.49 -33.84 -2.14
C GLU A 823 -38.78 -34.05 -0.65
N LEU A 824 -39.31 -33.02 0.01
CA LEU A 824 -39.91 -33.17 1.34
C LEU A 824 -41.19 -34.02 1.23
N PRO A 825 -41.44 -34.91 2.20
CA PRO A 825 -42.60 -35.81 2.20
C PRO A 825 -43.91 -35.09 2.58
N LEU A 826 -44.17 -33.94 1.96
CA LEU A 826 -45.31 -33.07 2.16
C LEU A 826 -46.21 -33.16 0.92
N VAL A 827 -47.53 -33.20 1.12
CA VAL A 827 -48.54 -33.27 0.06
C VAL A 827 -49.64 -32.25 0.24
N THR A 828 -50.40 -31.99 -0.83
CA THR A 828 -51.63 -31.21 -0.76
C THR A 828 -52.83 -32.13 -0.61
N VAL A 829 -53.66 -31.89 0.41
CA VAL A 829 -54.90 -32.62 0.67
C VAL A 829 -56.08 -31.72 0.38
N THR A 830 -56.98 -32.12 -0.51
CA THR A 830 -58.21 -31.40 -0.81
C THR A 830 -59.41 -32.19 -0.30
N VAL A 831 -60.25 -31.54 0.49
CA VAL A 831 -61.49 -32.14 1.01
C VAL A 831 -62.67 -31.42 0.40
N ARG A 832 -63.57 -32.18 -0.19
CA ARG A 832 -64.85 -31.73 -0.73
C ARG A 832 -65.98 -32.19 0.18
N VAL A 833 -66.67 -31.26 0.80
CA VAL A 833 -67.84 -31.51 1.64
C VAL A 833 -69.10 -31.30 0.83
N LEU A 834 -69.90 -32.35 0.69
CA LEU A 834 -71.17 -32.37 -0.01
C LEU A 834 -72.32 -32.56 0.97
N ASN A 835 -73.50 -32.08 0.62
CA ASN A 835 -74.74 -32.44 1.30
C ASN A 835 -75.31 -33.73 0.67
N TRP A 836 -76.39 -34.26 1.23
CA TRP A 836 -77.06 -35.44 0.68
C TRP A 836 -77.75 -35.20 -0.67
N ASP A 837 -77.97 -33.95 -1.06
CA ASP A 837 -78.49 -33.59 -2.38
C ASP A 837 -77.38 -33.41 -3.44
N GLY A 838 -76.11 -33.61 -3.08
CA GLY A 838 -74.94 -33.47 -3.95
C GLY A 838 -74.42 -32.03 -4.14
N TYR A 839 -74.94 -31.05 -3.38
CA TYR A 839 -74.43 -29.68 -3.38
C TYR A 839 -73.25 -29.50 -2.43
N GLY A 840 -72.31 -28.63 -2.80
CA GLY A 840 -71.19 -28.25 -1.94
C GLY A 840 -71.68 -27.54 -0.68
N VAL A 841 -71.23 -27.99 0.49
CA VAL A 841 -71.59 -27.38 1.77
C VAL A 841 -70.56 -26.32 2.10
N SER A 842 -70.95 -25.05 2.09
CA SER A 842 -70.07 -23.94 2.49
C SER A 842 -69.89 -23.86 4.00
N SER A 843 -68.78 -23.31 4.47
CA SER A 843 -68.46 -23.10 5.89
C SER A 843 -68.63 -24.33 6.78
N ALA A 844 -68.40 -25.53 6.25
CA ALA A 844 -68.25 -26.73 7.06
C ALA A 844 -66.84 -26.74 7.65
N HIS A 845 -66.74 -26.98 8.96
CA HIS A 845 -65.47 -27.17 9.63
C HIS A 845 -64.89 -28.53 9.25
N VAL A 846 -63.62 -28.54 8.86
CA VAL A 846 -62.85 -29.72 8.49
C VAL A 846 -61.61 -29.73 9.36
N GLU A 847 -61.43 -30.79 10.13
CA GLU A 847 -60.27 -31.01 10.98
C GLU A 847 -59.55 -32.28 10.54
N MET A 848 -58.23 -32.19 10.37
CA MET A 848 -57.34 -33.32 10.16
C MET A 848 -56.42 -33.49 11.37
N ASN A 849 -56.38 -34.68 11.98
CA ASN A 849 -55.44 -34.96 13.06
C ASN A 849 -54.65 -36.27 12.85
N ASN A 850 -53.37 -36.27 13.22
CA ASN A 850 -52.49 -37.43 13.02
C ASN A 850 -52.48 -38.44 14.21
N THR A 851 -53.51 -38.39 15.08
CA THR A 851 -53.58 -39.24 16.31
C THR A 851 -53.57 -40.75 16.02
N ALA A 852 -53.73 -41.17 14.77
CA ALA A 852 -53.70 -42.56 14.35
C ALA A 852 -52.29 -43.18 14.30
N ASP A 853 -51.22 -42.36 14.21
CA ASP A 853 -49.83 -42.84 14.08
C ASP A 853 -49.14 -43.15 15.42
N GLY A 854 -49.84 -43.05 16.56
CA GLY A 854 -49.29 -43.38 17.89
C GLY A 854 -48.16 -42.47 18.37
N ILE A 855 -48.07 -41.25 17.83
CA ILE A 855 -47.02 -40.26 18.13
C ILE A 855 -47.39 -39.45 19.38
N ASN A 856 -46.40 -39.08 20.20
CA ASN A 856 -46.57 -38.19 21.36
C ASN A 856 -46.99 -36.75 21.01
N TYR A 857 -46.95 -36.38 19.71
CA TYR A 857 -47.34 -35.07 19.21
C TYR A 857 -48.58 -35.23 18.32
N VAL A 858 -49.63 -34.50 18.68
CA VAL A 858 -50.89 -34.46 17.94
C VAL A 858 -50.90 -33.18 17.10
N TYR A 859 -50.70 -33.31 15.79
CA TYR A 859 -50.91 -32.22 14.84
C TYR A 859 -52.40 -32.18 14.49
N ILE A 860 -52.99 -30.98 14.50
CA ILE A 860 -54.41 -30.74 14.22
C ILE A 860 -54.49 -29.58 13.23
N LEU A 861 -54.90 -29.88 12.00
CA LEU A 861 -55.15 -28.87 10.96
C LEU A 861 -56.65 -28.60 10.95
N THR A 862 -57.07 -27.33 10.96
CA THR A 862 -58.50 -26.98 10.98
C THR A 862 -58.78 -25.88 9.97
N GLU A 863 -59.75 -26.09 9.10
CA GLU A 863 -60.17 -25.13 8.09
C GLU A 863 -61.68 -25.18 7.86
N VAL A 864 -62.20 -24.22 7.10
CA VAL A 864 -63.62 -24.20 6.67
C VAL A 864 -63.76 -24.29 5.16
N THR A 865 -64.78 -24.98 4.69
CA THR A 865 -65.05 -25.07 3.24
C THR A 865 -65.51 -23.76 2.64
N ASN A 866 -65.12 -23.51 1.39
CA ASN A 866 -65.60 -22.39 0.57
C ASN A 866 -67.06 -22.61 0.07
N ASP A 867 -67.60 -21.66 -0.69
CA ASP A 867 -68.98 -21.68 -1.21
C ASP A 867 -69.33 -22.91 -2.07
N THR A 868 -68.31 -23.59 -2.62
CA THR A 868 -68.47 -24.80 -3.44
C THR A 868 -68.22 -26.09 -2.66
N GLY A 869 -67.98 -25.98 -1.36
CA GLY A 869 -67.72 -27.11 -0.46
C GLY A 869 -66.29 -27.62 -0.46
N TYR A 870 -65.32 -26.90 -1.01
CA TYR A 870 -63.93 -27.34 -1.01
C TYR A 870 -63.11 -26.66 0.09
N VAL A 871 -62.15 -27.40 0.62
CA VAL A 871 -61.06 -26.89 1.47
C VAL A 871 -59.77 -27.60 1.08
N THR A 872 -58.65 -26.89 1.15
CA THR A 872 -57.34 -27.43 0.79
C THR A 872 -56.37 -27.20 1.95
N PHE A 873 -55.69 -28.27 2.34
CA PHE A 873 -54.60 -28.26 3.30
C PHE A 873 -53.29 -28.42 2.52
N PRO A 874 -52.52 -27.34 2.31
CA PRO A 874 -51.19 -27.45 1.72
C PRO A 874 -50.20 -28.08 2.72
N ARG A 875 -49.11 -28.66 2.21
CA ARG A 875 -47.95 -29.13 2.99
C ARG A 875 -48.30 -30.09 4.15
N VAL A 876 -49.22 -31.02 3.94
CA VAL A 876 -49.55 -32.07 4.91
C VAL A 876 -48.47 -33.16 4.88
N LEU A 877 -47.88 -33.49 6.03
CA LEU A 877 -46.89 -34.57 6.11
C LEU A 877 -47.51 -35.93 5.77
N ASN A 878 -46.83 -36.72 4.95
CA ASN A 878 -47.21 -38.09 4.64
C ASN A 878 -47.35 -38.92 5.95
N GLY A 879 -48.44 -39.68 6.12
CA GLY A 879 -48.76 -40.34 7.40
C GLY A 879 -50.25 -40.68 7.58
N THR A 880 -50.64 -41.23 8.73
CA THR A 880 -52.06 -41.57 8.96
C THR A 880 -52.82 -40.41 9.59
N TRP A 881 -53.80 -39.87 8.86
CA TRP A 881 -54.63 -38.76 9.33
C TRP A 881 -56.09 -39.19 9.56
N LYS A 882 -56.72 -38.66 10.60
CA LYS A 882 -58.16 -38.77 10.84
C LYS A 882 -58.83 -37.49 10.40
N LEU A 883 -59.98 -37.63 9.73
CA LEU A 883 -60.77 -36.52 9.23
C LEU A 883 -62.05 -36.39 10.06
N ASN A 884 -62.26 -35.23 10.66
CA ASN A 884 -63.49 -34.87 11.35
C ASN A 884 -64.15 -33.70 10.60
N VAL A 885 -65.38 -33.86 10.12
CA VAL A 885 -66.09 -32.79 9.40
C VAL A 885 -67.41 -32.49 10.09
N TRP A 886 -67.69 -31.21 10.38
CA TRP A 886 -68.97 -30.81 10.98
C TRP A 886 -69.44 -29.43 10.53
N LYS A 887 -70.74 -29.18 10.64
CA LYS A 887 -71.36 -27.86 10.39
C LYS A 887 -72.63 -27.72 11.24
N TYR A 888 -72.98 -26.50 11.59
CA TYR A 888 -74.33 -26.19 12.07
C TYR A 888 -75.28 -26.03 10.87
N ASP A 889 -76.47 -26.63 10.93
CA ASP A 889 -77.53 -26.28 9.99
C ASP A 889 -77.99 -24.82 10.17
N ASP A 890 -78.79 -24.32 9.22
CA ASP A 890 -79.35 -22.95 9.27
C ASP A 890 -80.27 -22.70 10.49
N PHE A 891 -80.52 -23.74 11.29
CA PHE A 891 -81.46 -23.77 12.41
C PHE A 891 -80.77 -24.12 13.75
N GLY A 892 -79.44 -24.13 13.80
CA GLY A 892 -78.62 -24.27 15.01
C GLY A 892 -78.30 -25.70 15.45
N GLN A 893 -78.60 -26.74 14.67
CA GLN A 893 -78.26 -28.13 14.96
C GLN A 893 -76.89 -28.50 14.40
N THR A 894 -76.03 -29.16 15.20
CA THR A 894 -74.72 -29.63 14.73
C THR A 894 -74.84 -30.97 13.99
N ILE A 895 -74.35 -31.02 12.75
CA ILE A 895 -74.15 -32.27 12.01
C ILE A 895 -72.67 -32.51 11.88
N ALA A 896 -72.21 -33.62 12.45
CA ALA A 896 -70.87 -34.15 12.23
C ALA A 896 -70.94 -35.41 11.37
N ASN A 897 -69.94 -35.55 10.51
CA ASN A 897 -69.54 -36.80 9.90
C ASN A 897 -68.12 -37.14 10.37
N ASN A 898 -68.06 -37.98 11.40
CA ASN A 898 -66.83 -38.52 11.95
C ASN A 898 -66.63 -39.95 11.40
N THR A 899 -66.47 -40.09 10.09
CA THR A 899 -66.19 -41.41 9.47
C THR A 899 -64.72 -41.59 9.14
N ALA A 900 -64.18 -42.73 9.59
CA ALA A 900 -62.95 -43.45 9.24
C ALA A 900 -61.64 -42.66 9.12
N ALA A 901 -60.60 -43.14 9.82
CA ALA A 901 -59.22 -42.72 9.57
C ALA A 901 -58.91 -42.86 8.08
N ALA A 902 -58.47 -41.76 7.46
CA ALA A 902 -58.06 -41.75 6.08
C ALA A 902 -56.54 -41.88 6.07
N VAL A 903 -56.07 -43.09 5.77
CA VAL A 903 -54.65 -43.39 5.78
C VAL A 903 -54.00 -42.74 4.55
N ILE A 904 -53.22 -41.67 4.74
CA ILE A 904 -52.34 -41.11 3.71
C ILE A 904 -51.04 -41.95 3.76
N HIS A 905 -51.11 -43.21 3.33
CA HIS A 905 -49.90 -44.01 3.12
C HIS A 905 -49.38 -43.74 1.71
N ASP A 906 -48.13 -43.30 1.63
CA ASP A 906 -47.39 -43.15 0.37
C ASP A 906 -48.15 -42.33 -0.68
N ALA A 907 -48.81 -41.25 -0.25
CA ALA A 907 -49.37 -40.31 -1.20
C ALA A 907 -48.22 -39.60 -1.91
N GLN A 908 -47.84 -40.11 -3.08
CA GLN A 908 -46.89 -39.49 -4.00
C GLN A 908 -47.57 -38.40 -4.86
N LYS A 909 -48.84 -38.07 -4.58
CA LYS A 909 -49.71 -37.17 -5.35
C LYS A 909 -50.76 -36.56 -4.44
N ALA A 910 -51.41 -35.49 -4.93
CA ALA A 910 -52.52 -34.84 -4.26
C ALA A 910 -53.61 -35.86 -3.88
N VAL A 911 -54.15 -35.70 -2.68
CA VAL A 911 -55.19 -36.57 -2.13
C VAL A 911 -56.51 -35.83 -2.12
N ASP A 912 -57.50 -36.36 -2.83
CA ASP A 912 -58.86 -35.82 -2.86
C ASP A 912 -59.79 -36.68 -2.00
N TRP A 913 -60.44 -36.05 -1.02
CA TRP A 913 -61.48 -36.68 -0.20
C TRP A 913 -62.83 -36.05 -0.44
N THR A 914 -63.87 -36.88 -0.52
CA THR A 914 -65.25 -36.40 -0.54
C THR A 914 -65.96 -36.88 0.71
N VAL A 915 -66.45 -35.94 1.52
CA VAL A 915 -67.24 -36.21 2.72
C VAL A 915 -68.66 -35.72 2.50
N GLN A 916 -69.65 -36.55 2.81
CA GLN A 916 -71.04 -36.13 2.79
C GLN A 916 -71.52 -35.81 4.20
N LEU A 917 -71.97 -34.57 4.42
CA LEU A 917 -72.73 -34.18 5.59
C LEU A 917 -74.20 -34.50 5.38
N ARG A 918 -74.88 -34.84 6.47
CA ARG A 918 -76.31 -35.21 6.51
C ARG A 918 -77.23 -33.99 6.46
N LEU A 919 -76.95 -33.10 5.52
CA LEU A 919 -77.70 -31.90 5.22
C LEU A 919 -78.50 -32.14 3.93
N SER A 920 -79.74 -31.71 3.88
CA SER A 920 -80.60 -31.80 2.68
C SER A 920 -81.55 -30.61 2.62
N ARG A 921 -82.45 -30.61 1.65
CA ARG A 921 -83.55 -29.65 1.51
C ARG A 921 -84.87 -30.28 1.91
N LEU A 922 -85.61 -29.62 2.80
CA LEU A 922 -86.99 -29.96 3.10
C LEU A 922 -87.92 -29.14 2.22
N VAL A 923 -88.60 -29.79 1.28
CA VAL A 923 -89.56 -29.15 0.39
C VAL A 923 -90.97 -29.51 0.86
N VAL A 924 -91.75 -28.48 1.22
CA VAL A 924 -93.17 -28.63 1.59
C VAL A 924 -94.01 -28.03 0.47
N TRP A 925 -94.94 -28.81 -0.06
CA TRP A 925 -95.84 -28.43 -1.14
C TRP A 925 -97.27 -28.35 -0.61
N VAL A 926 -97.81 -27.14 -0.53
CA VAL A 926 -99.13 -26.89 0.04
C VAL A 926 -100.16 -26.75 -1.07
N ARG A 927 -101.22 -27.57 -1.00
CA ARG A 927 -102.31 -27.59 -1.96
C ARG A 927 -103.67 -27.50 -1.29
N SER A 928 -104.67 -27.07 -2.03
CA SER A 928 -106.08 -27.13 -1.65
C SER A 928 -106.91 -27.48 -2.87
N GLN A 929 -107.62 -28.61 -2.83
CA GLN A 929 -108.45 -29.11 -3.95
C GLN A 929 -107.70 -29.11 -5.30
N SER A 930 -106.45 -29.60 -5.31
CA SER A 930 -105.54 -29.62 -6.47
C SER A 930 -104.88 -28.30 -6.88
N ASN A 931 -105.24 -27.16 -6.28
CA ASN A 931 -104.60 -25.86 -6.55
C ASN A 931 -103.43 -25.60 -5.59
N ASN A 932 -102.38 -24.91 -6.08
CA ASN A 932 -101.27 -24.46 -5.25
C ASN A 932 -101.73 -23.31 -4.32
N VAL A 933 -101.27 -23.31 -3.07
CA VAL A 933 -101.64 -22.27 -2.10
C VAL A 933 -100.46 -21.34 -1.85
N GLU A 934 -100.53 -20.11 -2.33
CA GLU A 934 -99.53 -19.06 -2.08
C GLU A 934 -99.69 -18.41 -0.70
N GLY A 935 -98.58 -18.08 -0.04
CA GLY A 935 -98.54 -17.37 1.24
C GLY A 935 -99.11 -18.16 2.42
N ALA A 936 -99.10 -19.49 2.37
CA ALA A 936 -99.37 -20.34 3.52
C ALA A 936 -98.15 -20.34 4.45
N SER A 937 -98.37 -20.09 5.73
CA SER A 937 -97.31 -20.13 6.75
C SER A 937 -97.01 -21.58 7.11
N VAL A 938 -95.77 -22.00 6.97
CA VAL A 938 -95.30 -23.35 7.26
C VAL A 938 -94.32 -23.28 8.42
N ALA A 939 -94.63 -23.97 9.51
CA ALA A 939 -93.77 -24.13 10.67
C ALA A 939 -93.30 -25.59 10.76
N VAL A 940 -91.98 -25.79 10.74
CA VAL A 940 -91.33 -27.11 10.81
C VAL A 940 -90.91 -27.36 12.25
N PHE A 941 -91.33 -28.47 12.82
CA PHE A 941 -91.01 -28.91 14.17
C PHE A 941 -90.16 -30.18 14.11
N LEU A 942 -89.13 -30.25 14.94
CA LEU A 942 -88.48 -31.52 15.24
C LEU A 942 -89.45 -32.38 16.06
N HIS A 943 -89.45 -33.69 15.86
CA HIS A 943 -90.27 -34.59 16.67
C HIS A 943 -90.09 -34.30 18.17
N ASN A 944 -91.19 -34.04 18.89
CA ASN A 944 -91.26 -33.53 20.26
C ASN A 944 -91.03 -32.01 20.47
N GLN A 945 -91.69 -31.19 19.65
CA GLN A 945 -92.16 -29.81 19.90
C GLN A 945 -91.19 -28.63 19.70
N THR A 946 -89.91 -28.81 19.37
CA THR A 946 -89.04 -27.65 19.10
C THR A 946 -89.30 -27.14 17.69
N LEU A 947 -89.70 -25.87 17.57
CA LEU A 947 -89.79 -25.17 16.28
C LEU A 947 -88.37 -25.04 15.70
N VAL A 948 -88.16 -25.61 14.52
CA VAL A 948 -86.87 -25.60 13.81
C VAL A 948 -86.84 -24.47 12.78
N ALA A 949 -87.90 -24.34 11.98
CA ALA A 949 -87.95 -23.36 10.90
C ALA A 949 -89.36 -22.85 10.65
N THR A 950 -89.48 -21.63 10.11
CA THR A 950 -90.75 -21.10 9.59
C THR A 950 -90.55 -20.47 8.23
N GLY A 951 -91.50 -20.62 7.32
CA GLY A 951 -91.46 -20.00 6.00
C GLY A 951 -92.85 -19.79 5.43
N GLN A 952 -92.94 -19.14 4.28
CA GLN A 952 -94.19 -18.97 3.54
C GLN A 952 -94.07 -19.60 2.16
N THR A 953 -95.16 -20.21 1.68
CA THR A 953 -95.19 -20.74 0.32
C THR A 953 -95.22 -19.61 -0.72
N ASN A 954 -94.53 -19.82 -1.84
CA ASN A 954 -94.58 -18.91 -2.99
C ASN A 954 -95.80 -19.20 -3.90
N SER A 955 -95.90 -18.52 -5.04
CA SER A 955 -96.97 -18.70 -6.05
C SER A 955 -97.11 -20.12 -6.62
N SER A 956 -96.09 -20.97 -6.47
CA SER A 956 -96.15 -22.40 -6.84
C SER A 956 -96.65 -23.31 -5.71
N GLY A 957 -97.00 -22.74 -4.55
CA GLY A 957 -97.43 -23.48 -3.36
C GLY A 957 -96.28 -24.15 -2.61
N LEU A 958 -95.03 -23.85 -2.96
CA LEU A 958 -93.85 -24.47 -2.38
C LEU A 958 -93.17 -23.55 -1.36
N VAL A 959 -92.68 -24.15 -0.28
CA VAL A 959 -91.63 -23.57 0.58
C VAL A 959 -90.48 -24.57 0.66
N THR A 960 -89.25 -24.07 0.64
CA THR A 960 -88.04 -24.90 0.74
C THR A 960 -87.18 -24.41 1.89
N PHE A 961 -86.86 -25.31 2.81
CA PHE A 961 -85.89 -25.08 3.87
C PHE A 961 -84.58 -25.74 3.44
N GLN A 962 -83.60 -24.92 3.06
CA GLN A 962 -82.28 -25.39 2.67
C GLN A 962 -81.48 -25.79 3.91
N TRP A 963 -80.44 -26.60 3.69
CA TRP A 963 -79.44 -26.95 4.71
C TRP A 963 -80.01 -27.49 6.01
N ILE A 964 -81.08 -28.28 5.98
CA ILE A 964 -81.68 -28.87 7.19
C ILE A 964 -81.20 -30.31 7.41
N VAL A 965 -81.09 -30.76 8.66
CA VAL A 965 -80.63 -32.14 8.97
C VAL A 965 -81.54 -33.18 8.32
N GLY A 966 -80.98 -34.15 7.61
CA GLY A 966 -81.74 -35.20 6.95
C GLY A 966 -82.42 -36.19 7.90
N THR A 967 -83.56 -36.76 7.49
CA THR A 967 -84.36 -37.73 8.25
C THR A 967 -83.68 -39.11 8.31
N MET A 968 -83.59 -39.74 9.49
CA MET A 968 -83.00 -41.08 9.68
C MET A 968 -83.86 -41.97 10.59
N THR A 969 -83.75 -43.29 10.42
CA THR A 969 -84.46 -44.30 11.23
C THR A 969 -83.56 -45.09 12.20
N SER A 970 -82.24 -44.85 12.22
CA SER A 970 -81.28 -45.39 13.20
C SER A 970 -79.85 -44.88 12.89
N PRO A 971 -78.98 -44.59 13.88
CA PRO A 971 -79.19 -44.61 15.34
C PRO A 971 -79.76 -43.29 15.92
N TYR A 972 -80.16 -42.34 15.06
CA TYR A 972 -80.74 -41.06 15.46
C TYR A 972 -82.09 -40.86 14.77
N ASP A 973 -83.18 -40.74 15.54
CA ASP A 973 -84.54 -40.50 15.04
C ASP A 973 -84.76 -39.01 14.78
N VAL A 974 -84.13 -38.46 13.73
CA VAL A 974 -84.48 -37.12 13.24
C VAL A 974 -85.66 -37.26 12.30
N TRP A 975 -86.83 -36.73 12.69
CA TRP A 975 -88.00 -36.62 11.85
C TRP A 975 -88.74 -35.31 12.13
N TYR A 976 -89.32 -34.74 11.08
CA TYR A 976 -90.00 -33.46 11.13
C TYR A 976 -91.51 -33.63 11.10
N ALA A 977 -92.20 -32.78 11.83
CA ALA A 977 -93.61 -32.48 11.67
C ALA A 977 -93.76 -31.07 11.07
N VAL A 978 -94.70 -30.87 10.17
CA VAL A 978 -94.98 -29.54 9.59
C VAL A 978 -96.38 -29.11 9.95
N ASN A 979 -96.52 -27.89 10.47
CA ASN A 979 -97.80 -27.21 10.66
C ASN A 979 -97.93 -26.17 9.57
N VAL A 980 -98.97 -26.29 8.74
CA VAL A 980 -99.28 -25.36 7.68
C VAL A 980 -100.54 -24.59 8.05
N THR A 981 -100.51 -23.27 7.91
CA THR A 981 -101.62 -22.37 8.25
C THR A 981 -101.86 -21.34 7.15
N LYS A 982 -103.12 -21.19 6.71
CA LYS A 982 -103.57 -20.13 5.81
C LYS A 982 -104.99 -19.70 6.21
N GLY A 983 -105.14 -18.47 6.70
CA GLY A 983 -106.40 -18.04 7.33
C GLY A 983 -106.69 -18.90 8.57
N ASP A 984 -107.91 -19.44 8.68
CA ASP A 984 -108.32 -20.32 9.78
C ASP A 984 -107.99 -21.81 9.53
N ALA A 985 -107.53 -22.18 8.33
CA ALA A 985 -107.17 -23.55 8.00
C ALA A 985 -105.78 -23.90 8.56
N VAL A 986 -105.72 -24.93 9.43
CA VAL A 986 -104.49 -25.46 10.01
C VAL A 986 -104.42 -26.96 9.73
N VAL A 987 -103.30 -27.42 9.18
CA VAL A 987 -103.00 -28.85 9.02
C VAL A 987 -101.64 -29.16 9.62
N SER A 988 -101.58 -30.21 10.43
CA SER A 988 -100.35 -30.77 10.97
C SER A 988 -100.08 -32.12 10.30
N GLN A 989 -98.93 -32.26 9.64
CA GLN A 989 -98.45 -33.52 9.10
C GLN A 989 -97.27 -34.00 9.95
N ASN A 990 -97.43 -35.15 10.60
CA ASN A 990 -96.49 -35.64 11.61
C ASN A 990 -95.26 -36.36 11.06
N VAL A 991 -95.20 -36.64 9.75
CA VAL A 991 -94.04 -37.29 9.13
C VAL A 991 -93.73 -36.58 7.83
N THR A 992 -92.62 -35.85 7.83
CA THR A 992 -92.08 -35.13 6.69
C THR A 992 -90.65 -35.63 6.47
N THR A 993 -90.36 -36.16 5.29
CA THR A 993 -89.06 -36.78 4.97
C THR A 993 -88.19 -35.84 4.14
N CYS A 994 -86.92 -35.76 4.49
CA CYS A 994 -85.85 -35.21 3.64
C CYS A 994 -84.66 -36.17 3.73
N ASN A 995 -84.45 -36.99 2.70
CA ASN A 995 -83.37 -37.96 2.62
C ASN A 995 -82.61 -37.81 1.28
N GLY A 996 -81.38 -38.34 1.22
CA GLY A 996 -80.52 -38.20 0.03
C GLY A 996 -80.95 -38.98 -1.22
N ALA A 997 -82.06 -39.74 -1.18
CA ALA A 997 -82.43 -40.64 -2.26
C ALA A 997 -83.43 -40.04 -3.27
N THR A 998 -84.05 -38.89 -2.98
CA THR A 998 -84.97 -38.19 -3.91
C THR A 998 -85.38 -36.86 -3.28
N ILE A 999 -85.60 -35.80 -4.09
CA ILE A 999 -86.22 -34.56 -3.61
C ILE A 999 -87.65 -34.89 -3.19
N ALA A 1000 -87.85 -35.28 -1.93
CA ALA A 1000 -89.14 -35.60 -1.38
C ALA A 1000 -89.95 -34.30 -1.27
N LYS A 1001 -90.95 -34.14 -2.13
CA LYS A 1001 -91.96 -33.10 -2.00
C LYS A 1001 -92.97 -33.59 -0.96
N ASN A 1002 -92.98 -32.95 0.19
CA ASN A 1002 -93.91 -33.28 1.26
C ASN A 1002 -95.21 -32.53 1.00
N GLU A 1003 -96.17 -33.21 0.38
CA GLU A 1003 -97.45 -32.66 0.00
C GLU A 1003 -98.37 -32.54 1.22
N VAL A 1004 -98.85 -31.33 1.48
CA VAL A 1004 -99.80 -31.00 2.55
C VAL A 1004 -101.06 -30.44 1.91
N ASP A 1005 -102.15 -31.20 1.96
CA ASP A 1005 -103.47 -30.74 1.53
C ASP A 1005 -104.15 -29.95 2.66
N LEU A 1006 -104.27 -28.63 2.47
CA LEU A 1006 -105.11 -27.79 3.30
C LEU A 1006 -106.59 -28.03 2.95
N PRO A 1007 -107.47 -28.24 3.95
CA PRO A 1007 -108.89 -28.15 3.71
C PRO A 1007 -109.24 -26.73 3.26
N PRO A 1008 -110.31 -26.55 2.46
CA PRO A 1008 -110.77 -25.22 2.09
C PRO A 1008 -110.97 -24.40 3.37
N PRO A 1009 -110.46 -23.15 3.45
CA PRO A 1009 -110.66 -22.33 4.64
C PRO A 1009 -112.15 -22.24 4.97
N SER A 1010 -112.53 -22.65 6.18
CA SER A 1010 -113.87 -22.42 6.70
C SER A 1010 -113.94 -21.00 7.22
N TYR A 1011 -114.32 -20.07 6.36
CA TYR A 1011 -114.55 -18.70 6.77
C TYR A 1011 -115.73 -18.65 7.76
N SER A 1012 -115.58 -17.89 8.84
CA SER A 1012 -116.67 -17.55 9.76
C SER A 1012 -117.92 -17.09 8.98
N ALA A 1013 -119.12 -17.44 9.45
CA ALA A 1013 -120.37 -16.98 8.85
C ALA A 1013 -120.56 -15.45 8.85
N LEU A 1014 -119.66 -14.70 9.50
CA LEU A 1014 -119.59 -13.23 9.47
C LEU A 1014 -118.56 -12.69 8.46
N TYR A 1015 -117.88 -13.56 7.71
CA TYR A 1015 -116.85 -13.16 6.74
C TYR A 1015 -117.49 -12.89 5.37
N THR A 1016 -117.56 -11.62 4.99
CA THR A 1016 -117.93 -11.19 3.63
C THR A 1016 -116.65 -10.97 2.83
N GLU A 1017 -116.36 -11.84 1.86
CA GLU A 1017 -115.32 -11.56 0.87
C GLU A 1017 -115.93 -10.89 -0.36
N LEU A 1018 -115.30 -9.80 -0.79
CA LEU A 1018 -115.67 -9.06 -1.99
C LEU A 1018 -114.91 -9.68 -3.17
N TYR A 1019 -115.57 -10.53 -3.96
CA TYR A 1019 -114.97 -11.12 -5.15
C TYR A 1019 -115.14 -10.17 -6.33
N THR A 1020 -114.03 -9.70 -6.90
CA THR A 1020 -114.00 -8.94 -8.15
C THR A 1020 -113.14 -9.68 -9.18
N THR A 1021 -113.72 -10.02 -10.32
CA THR A 1021 -112.98 -10.41 -11.53
C THR A 1021 -112.88 -9.21 -12.46
N TYR A 1022 -111.92 -8.33 -12.19
CA TYR A 1022 -111.48 -7.34 -13.18
C TYR A 1022 -109.96 -7.19 -13.14
N SER A 1023 -109.36 -7.16 -14.33
CA SER A 1023 -107.98 -6.76 -14.56
C SER A 1023 -107.89 -5.25 -14.77
N PHE A 1024 -106.84 -4.63 -14.24
CA PHE A 1024 -106.52 -3.23 -14.51
C PHE A 1024 -105.74 -3.12 -15.83
N GLN A 1025 -106.19 -2.23 -16.72
CA GLN A 1025 -105.33 -1.56 -17.70
C GLN A 1025 -105.22 -0.08 -17.30
N ALA A 1026 -104.02 0.49 -17.41
CA ALA A 1026 -103.70 1.85 -16.97
C ALA A 1026 -104.63 2.91 -17.58
N VAL A 1027 -105.05 3.88 -16.76
CA VAL A 1027 -105.89 5.03 -17.16
C VAL A 1027 -105.35 6.35 -16.64
N THR A 1028 -105.73 7.45 -17.33
CA THR A 1028 -105.22 8.81 -17.14
C THR A 1028 -106.29 9.78 -16.64
N TRP A 1029 -105.86 10.99 -16.26
CA TRP A 1029 -106.72 12.05 -15.73
C TRP A 1029 -107.84 12.45 -16.70
N ASN A 1030 -109.08 12.60 -16.20
CA ASN A 1030 -110.37 12.91 -16.87
C ASN A 1030 -111.24 11.75 -17.38
N ASP A 1031 -110.86 10.50 -17.17
CA ASP A 1031 -111.77 9.38 -17.45
C ASP A 1031 -112.86 9.23 -16.36
N THR A 1032 -114.11 8.98 -16.77
CA THR A 1032 -115.21 8.64 -15.85
C THR A 1032 -115.40 7.13 -15.83
N PHE A 1033 -115.30 6.51 -14.66
CA PHE A 1033 -115.50 5.08 -14.46
C PHE A 1033 -116.74 4.78 -13.62
N THR A 1034 -117.50 3.77 -14.03
CA THR A 1034 -118.57 3.17 -13.23
C THR A 1034 -118.11 1.80 -12.75
N PHE A 1035 -118.08 1.61 -11.42
CA PHE A 1035 -117.83 0.30 -10.83
C PHE A 1035 -119.15 -0.41 -10.56
N THR A 1036 -119.27 -1.64 -11.04
CA THR A 1036 -120.35 -2.54 -10.67
C THR A 1036 -119.78 -3.64 -9.81
N PHE A 1037 -120.15 -3.65 -8.52
CA PHE A 1037 -119.78 -4.72 -7.60
C PHE A 1037 -120.91 -5.75 -7.53
N GLN A 1038 -120.55 -7.02 -7.53
CA GLN A 1038 -121.44 -8.10 -7.11
C GLN A 1038 -120.89 -8.66 -5.80
N TYR A 1039 -121.77 -8.88 -4.84
CA TYR A 1039 -121.44 -9.59 -3.60
C TYR A 1039 -122.30 -10.84 -3.51
N PHE A 1040 -121.78 -11.88 -2.86
CA PHE A 1040 -122.51 -13.12 -2.62
C PHE A 1040 -122.67 -13.30 -1.11
N ASN A 1041 -123.91 -13.27 -0.60
CA ASN A 1041 -124.20 -13.57 0.80
C ASN A 1041 -124.65 -15.04 0.94
N ARG A 1042 -123.91 -15.85 1.70
CA ARG A 1042 -124.13 -17.30 1.85
C ARG A 1042 -124.99 -17.70 3.07
N THR A 1043 -125.95 -16.87 3.50
CA THR A 1043 -126.83 -17.21 4.64
C THR A 1043 -128.05 -18.06 4.30
N GLY A 1044 -128.19 -18.58 3.08
CA GLY A 1044 -129.16 -19.65 2.77
C GLY A 1044 -130.60 -19.37 3.21
N SER A 1045 -131.25 -18.37 2.61
CA SER A 1045 -132.71 -18.34 2.54
C SER A 1045 -133.15 -17.83 1.18
N GLU A 1046 -133.81 -18.69 0.40
CA GLU A 1046 -134.48 -18.31 -0.84
C GLU A 1046 -135.69 -17.42 -0.53
N SER A 1047 -135.65 -16.16 -0.96
CA SER A 1047 -136.84 -15.48 -1.53
C SER A 1047 -136.48 -14.11 -2.13
N ASN A 1048 -136.61 -14.08 -3.46
CA ASN A 1048 -136.94 -12.97 -4.35
C ASN A 1048 -136.03 -11.72 -4.48
N HIS A 1049 -135.73 -11.49 -5.76
CA HIS A 1049 -135.08 -10.35 -6.40
C HIS A 1049 -135.62 -8.96 -6.02
N ASN A 1050 -134.71 -8.00 -5.87
CA ASN A 1050 -134.46 -6.95 -6.87
C ASN A 1050 -133.01 -6.45 -6.78
#